data_AF-A0A3B6D575-F1
#
_entry.id   AF-A0A3B6D575-F1
#
_cell.length_a   1.000
_cell.length_b   1.000
_cell.length_c   1.000
_cell.angle_alpha   90.00
_cell.angle_beta   90.00
_cell.angle_gamma   90.00
#
_symmetry.space_group_name_H-M   'P 1'
#
loop_
_entity.id
_entity.type
_entity.pdbx_description
1 polymer ?
#
loop_
_entity_poly.entity_id
_entity_poly.type
_entity_poly.pdbx_seq_one_letter_code
_entity_poly.pdbx_strand_id
1 'polypeptide(L)'
;MRVAVVGGGVSGLTAAQELAASGGARVTVYEKEDWLGGGARTVAFGDGPGLVRLDLCPMVFKQATCPNMMQWLELLGVEIERSELSFSVSTKLDNGRQCEWSTSNGISSLFAQKSNALRPSFWCTIREILKFKSDVLRYLEYHENSHHLGRNETLGQFVQSHEYSSLFQESYLIPICTSIWSCPSQGVLGFSAFSVLSFFRNHDLFQLFGRPESFAVKGHLQSFVDKVRVELESMGCRIKTSCAVKSVLCHDTAGYRVQEGDGSEEIYDKVVLAIHPPAALKILGTEATHEELRILGAFQYVYSDIYLHCDKSLMPQNLSAWSAWNFLGETSRVVFVTYWLNLIQNIECAKPFLVTINPPRVPDHVLLKWCASHLVPSMASVKASIQLDQIQGTRGIWFSDAYQGHGFHEQGLKAGKAAAQGVLGKEVDHVVNPKQMVPSWTEAGARLLVARFLNRSISIGNLILLEDGGSMLSFGDASGKQHVKSVLRVHDPMFYWKVATESDLGLADAYINGWCSFVDKKEGLLNLFLIFIANRDAPNSSSSVVSKRGWWTPMLLTAGLASAKYFLRHTSRKNSVTQTRRNISQHYDLSNDFFSLFLDKTMTYSCGIFKREDESLEASQIRKLNLLIYKAKVERDHHVLEIGSGWGGLAIQVVKQTGCKYTGITLSEEQLKYAQGKVKEAGLEDHITFLLCDYRQIPARKYDRIISCEMIEHVGHEYLDAFFTCCESHLAQDGIFVLQAITMPDELYEEYIRSPGFIKEYIFPGGSLPSLSRITSVSASARLCIEHLENINGDQYYLTLRSWRDNLMANKDEILALGFDDKFIRVWEYYFIYCAAGFRTRILGDYQVVFSRPGNNKLALD
;
A
#
# COMPACT_ATOMS: atom_id res chain seq x y z
N MET A 1 1.88 -29.00 -27.71
CA MET A 1 0.42 -28.97 -27.95
C MET A 1 0.08 -27.84 -28.92
N ARG A 2 -0.82 -28.02 -29.89
CA ARG A 2 -1.36 -26.97 -30.76
C ARG A 2 -2.70 -26.48 -30.21
N VAL A 3 -2.84 -25.17 -30.01
CA VAL A 3 -4.06 -24.57 -29.45
C VAL A 3 -4.58 -23.49 -30.39
N ALA A 4 -5.87 -23.55 -30.73
CA ALA A 4 -6.56 -22.47 -31.43
C ALA A 4 -7.25 -21.56 -30.42
N VAL A 5 -7.04 -20.25 -30.54
CA VAL A 5 -7.76 -19.22 -29.80
C VAL A 5 -8.64 -18.47 -30.80
N VAL A 6 -9.95 -18.61 -30.68
CA VAL A 6 -10.92 -18.01 -31.60
C VAL A 6 -11.48 -16.74 -30.96
N GLY A 7 -11.16 -15.58 -31.52
CA GLY A 7 -11.45 -14.25 -30.99
C GLY A 7 -10.18 -13.52 -30.55
N GLY A 8 -9.88 -12.39 -31.17
CA GLY A 8 -8.72 -11.53 -30.90
C GLY A 8 -9.03 -10.35 -29.98
N GLY A 9 -10.10 -10.44 -29.18
CA GLY A 9 -10.40 -9.48 -28.10
C GLY A 9 -9.47 -9.63 -26.90
N VAL A 10 -9.69 -8.82 -25.86
CA VAL A 10 -8.89 -8.84 -24.61
C VAL A 10 -8.74 -10.25 -24.03
N SER A 11 -9.83 -11.01 -23.91
CA SER A 11 -9.79 -12.38 -23.35
C SER A 11 -8.94 -13.34 -24.19
N GLY A 12 -9.08 -13.30 -25.51
CA GLY A 12 -8.33 -14.15 -26.42
C GLY A 12 -6.84 -13.80 -26.46
N LEU A 13 -6.51 -12.51 -26.48
CA LEU A 13 -5.11 -12.06 -26.44
C LEU A 13 -4.42 -12.46 -25.13
N THR A 14 -5.10 -12.31 -23.98
CA THR A 14 -4.57 -12.76 -22.69
C THR A 14 -4.40 -14.27 -22.65
N ALA A 15 -5.38 -15.05 -23.14
CA ALA A 15 -5.28 -16.50 -23.20
C ALA A 15 -4.10 -16.95 -24.08
N ALA A 16 -3.93 -16.31 -25.24
CA ALA A 16 -2.83 -16.61 -26.15
C ALA A 16 -1.46 -16.33 -25.53
N GLN A 17 -1.33 -15.22 -24.80
CA GLN A 17 -0.07 -14.85 -24.15
C GLN A 17 0.30 -15.82 -23.04
N GLU A 18 -0.63 -16.16 -22.14
CA GLU A 18 -0.38 -17.10 -21.05
C GLU A 18 -0.03 -18.50 -21.59
N LEU A 19 -0.71 -18.95 -22.65
CA LEU A 19 -0.39 -20.22 -23.32
C LEU A 19 1.00 -20.19 -23.96
N ALA A 20 1.35 -19.11 -24.66
CA ALA A 20 2.64 -18.97 -25.32
C ALA A 20 3.80 -18.88 -24.33
N ALA A 21 3.62 -18.11 -23.25
CA ALA A 21 4.61 -17.93 -22.19
C ALA A 21 4.97 -19.25 -21.47
N SER A 22 4.07 -20.25 -21.49
CA SER A 22 4.36 -21.58 -20.95
C SER A 22 5.47 -22.34 -21.70
N GLY A 23 5.77 -21.96 -22.95
CA GLY A 23 6.74 -22.64 -23.82
C GLY A 23 6.29 -24.01 -24.36
N GLY A 24 5.19 -24.57 -23.87
CA GLY A 24 4.68 -25.90 -24.24
C GLY A 24 3.59 -25.92 -25.32
N ALA A 25 3.06 -24.75 -25.69
CA ALA A 25 1.93 -24.60 -26.62
C ALA A 25 2.30 -23.79 -27.87
N ARG A 26 1.89 -24.28 -29.05
CA ARG A 26 1.90 -23.53 -30.31
C ARG A 26 0.51 -22.94 -30.52
N VAL A 27 0.41 -21.61 -30.40
CA VAL A 27 -0.88 -20.92 -30.38
C VAL A 27 -1.17 -20.30 -31.75
N THR A 28 -2.40 -20.46 -32.25
CA THR A 28 -2.93 -19.69 -33.37
C THR A 28 -4.13 -18.87 -32.92
N VAL A 29 -4.06 -17.55 -33.11
CA VAL A 29 -5.15 -16.61 -32.78
C VAL A 29 -5.91 -16.29 -34.06
N TYR A 30 -7.22 -16.51 -34.04
CA TYR A 30 -8.15 -16.20 -35.14
C TYR A 30 -8.97 -14.97 -34.80
N GLU A 31 -8.93 -13.96 -35.65
CA GLU A 31 -9.75 -12.75 -35.54
C GLU A 31 -10.51 -12.49 -36.83
N LYS A 32 -11.82 -12.26 -36.70
CA LYS A 32 -12.73 -12.02 -37.82
C LYS A 32 -12.46 -10.67 -38.48
N GLU A 33 -12.15 -9.65 -37.70
CA GLU A 33 -11.87 -8.30 -38.18
C GLU A 33 -10.40 -8.15 -38.64
N ASP A 34 -10.07 -7.07 -39.34
CA ASP A 34 -8.70 -6.76 -39.79
C ASP A 34 -7.81 -6.16 -38.65
N TRP A 35 -8.37 -5.94 -37.46
CA TRP A 35 -7.66 -5.45 -36.26
C TRP A 35 -7.86 -6.39 -35.06
N LEU A 36 -6.97 -6.28 -34.07
CA LEU A 36 -7.05 -6.99 -32.79
C LEU A 36 -7.60 -6.07 -31.68
N GLY A 37 -8.01 -6.64 -30.55
CA GLY A 37 -8.49 -5.92 -29.37
C GLY A 37 -10.02 -5.77 -29.28
N GLY A 38 -10.76 -6.20 -30.31
CA GLY A 38 -12.22 -6.12 -30.36
C GLY A 38 -12.72 -4.68 -30.24
N GLY A 39 -13.38 -4.36 -29.13
CA GLY A 39 -13.87 -3.00 -28.82
C GLY A 39 -12.76 -1.98 -28.53
N ALA A 40 -11.52 -2.41 -28.27
CA ALA A 40 -10.36 -1.55 -28.02
C ALA A 40 -9.83 -0.93 -29.33
N ARG A 41 -10.62 -0.05 -29.95
CA ARG A 41 -10.34 0.51 -31.28
C ARG A 41 -10.07 2.01 -31.21
N THR A 42 -8.93 2.42 -31.76
CA THR A 42 -8.59 3.82 -32.03
C THR A 42 -8.87 4.16 -33.49
N VAL A 43 -9.45 5.33 -33.75
CA VAL A 43 -9.63 5.88 -35.10
C VAL A 43 -9.01 7.27 -35.20
N ALA A 44 -8.59 7.65 -36.41
CA ALA A 44 -7.96 8.94 -36.65
C ALA A 44 -8.81 9.80 -37.58
N PHE A 45 -9.01 11.06 -37.23
CA PHE A 45 -9.74 12.05 -38.02
C PHE A 45 -8.90 13.29 -38.26
N GLY A 46 -9.02 13.90 -39.43
CA GLY A 46 -8.41 15.20 -39.71
C GLY A 46 -9.22 16.34 -39.08
N ASP A 47 -8.57 17.22 -38.34
CA ASP A 47 -9.16 18.45 -37.80
C ASP A 47 -8.23 19.64 -38.12
N GLY A 48 -8.39 20.21 -39.32
CA GLY A 48 -7.52 21.28 -39.81
C GLY A 48 -6.08 20.78 -40.08
N PRO A 49 -5.02 21.46 -39.58
CA PRO A 49 -3.63 21.05 -39.84
C PRO A 49 -3.16 19.84 -39.03
N GLY A 50 -3.99 19.27 -38.14
CA GLY A 50 -3.61 18.16 -37.24
C GLY A 50 -4.47 16.90 -37.40
N LEU A 51 -3.91 15.75 -37.03
CA LEU A 51 -4.60 14.46 -36.96
C LEU A 51 -4.99 14.18 -35.49
N VAL A 52 -6.29 14.03 -35.22
CA VAL A 52 -6.80 13.68 -33.89
C VAL A 52 -7.10 12.19 -33.86
N ARG A 53 -6.55 11.49 -32.87
CA ARG A 53 -6.81 10.07 -32.61
C ARG A 53 -7.80 9.93 -31.44
N LEU A 54 -8.81 9.09 -31.63
CA LEU A 54 -9.92 8.90 -30.70
C LEU A 54 -10.13 7.42 -30.43
N ASP A 55 -10.18 7.04 -29.15
CA ASP A 55 -10.63 5.71 -28.75
C ASP A 55 -12.16 5.65 -28.76
N LEU A 56 -12.73 4.71 -29.52
CA LEU A 56 -14.18 4.59 -29.72
C LEU A 56 -14.90 3.94 -28.54
N CYS A 57 -14.21 3.08 -27.81
CA CYS A 57 -14.65 2.54 -26.53
C CYS A 57 -13.57 2.94 -25.52
N PRO A 58 -13.74 4.04 -24.78
CA PRO A 58 -12.73 4.46 -23.83
C PRO A 58 -12.61 3.40 -22.73
N MET A 59 -11.55 2.58 -22.79
CA MET A 59 -11.22 1.67 -21.71
C MET A 59 -10.62 2.50 -20.58
N VAL A 60 -11.46 2.82 -19.62
CA VAL A 60 -11.03 3.49 -18.40
C VAL A 60 -10.84 2.46 -17.31
N PHE A 61 -9.66 2.46 -16.71
CA PHE A 61 -9.26 1.53 -15.68
C PHE A 61 -9.31 2.23 -14.32
N LYS A 62 -9.85 1.54 -13.33
CA LYS A 62 -9.61 1.88 -11.92
C LYS A 62 -8.71 0.80 -11.36
N GLN A 63 -7.67 1.19 -10.63
CA GLN A 63 -6.74 0.24 -10.01
C GLN A 63 -7.46 -0.74 -9.06
N ALA A 64 -8.55 -0.29 -8.43
CA ALA A 64 -9.48 -1.08 -7.64
C ALA A 64 -10.17 -2.23 -8.41
N THR A 65 -10.73 -1.91 -9.57
CA THR A 65 -11.60 -2.83 -10.32
C THR A 65 -10.86 -3.61 -11.38
N CYS A 66 -9.71 -3.10 -11.83
CA CYS A 66 -8.94 -3.65 -12.94
C CYS A 66 -7.47 -3.93 -12.56
N PRO A 67 -7.16 -4.59 -11.42
CA PRO A 67 -5.79 -4.78 -10.98
C PRO A 67 -4.96 -5.64 -11.95
N ASN A 68 -5.56 -6.66 -12.58
CA ASN A 68 -4.83 -7.52 -13.51
C ASN A 68 -4.54 -6.78 -14.82
N MET A 69 -5.49 -5.97 -15.30
CA MET A 69 -5.25 -5.12 -16.46
C MET A 69 -4.13 -4.11 -16.21
N MET A 70 -4.11 -3.47 -15.04
CA MET A 70 -3.05 -2.52 -14.68
C MET A 70 -1.68 -3.19 -14.62
N GLN A 71 -1.60 -4.37 -14.00
CA GLN A 71 -0.38 -5.18 -13.99
C GLN A 71 0.05 -5.56 -15.41
N TRP A 72 -0.91 -5.92 -16.27
CA TRP A 72 -0.62 -6.29 -17.66
C TRP A 72 -0.05 -5.12 -18.46
N LEU A 73 -0.65 -3.93 -18.32
CA LEU A 73 -0.16 -2.69 -18.93
C LEU A 73 1.26 -2.34 -18.43
N GLU A 74 1.55 -2.51 -17.14
CA GLU A 74 2.87 -2.28 -16.56
C GLU A 74 3.92 -3.25 -17.14
N LEU A 75 3.59 -4.54 -17.25
CA LEU A 75 4.48 -5.55 -17.85
C LEU A 75 4.80 -5.26 -19.33
N LEU A 76 3.82 -4.73 -20.07
CA LEU A 76 3.98 -4.30 -21.48
C LEU A 76 4.70 -2.93 -21.60
N GLY A 77 5.00 -2.27 -20.49
CA GLY A 77 5.53 -0.91 -20.43
C GLY A 77 4.61 0.11 -21.10
N VAL A 78 3.29 -0.10 -21.08
CA VAL A 78 2.30 0.85 -21.60
C VAL A 78 2.11 1.97 -20.59
N GLU A 79 2.33 3.21 -21.03
CA GLU A 79 2.10 4.37 -20.17
C GLU A 79 0.59 4.60 -19.98
N ILE A 80 0.20 5.02 -18.78
CA ILE A 80 -1.17 5.38 -18.43
C ILE A 80 -1.23 6.85 -17.99
N GLU A 81 -2.38 7.48 -18.21
CA GLU A 81 -2.66 8.85 -17.79
C GLU A 81 -3.96 8.95 -17.01
N ARG A 82 -4.09 9.99 -16.18
CA ARG A 82 -5.30 10.25 -15.40
C ARG A 82 -6.45 10.62 -16.33
N SER A 83 -7.62 10.06 -16.07
CA SER A 83 -8.85 10.27 -16.84
C SER A 83 -10.01 10.59 -15.89
N GLU A 84 -10.97 11.38 -16.35
CA GLU A 84 -12.17 11.72 -15.57
C GLU A 84 -13.38 10.89 -16.01
N LEU A 85 -14.07 10.26 -15.04
CA LEU A 85 -15.28 9.45 -15.26
C LEU A 85 -16.50 10.00 -14.48
N SER A 86 -16.73 11.31 -14.57
CA SER A 86 -17.86 12.01 -13.94
C SER A 86 -19.18 11.70 -14.63
N PHE A 87 -20.27 11.47 -13.89
CA PHE A 87 -21.62 11.16 -14.40
C PHE A 87 -22.59 12.34 -14.25
N SER A 88 -23.49 12.50 -15.22
CA SER A 88 -24.63 13.43 -15.14
C SER A 88 -25.93 12.79 -15.59
N VAL A 89 -27.03 13.33 -15.07
CA VAL A 89 -28.39 13.00 -15.45
C VAL A 89 -29.10 14.26 -15.88
N SER A 90 -29.68 14.25 -17.07
CA SER A 90 -30.61 15.26 -17.56
C SER A 90 -31.88 14.56 -18.06
N THR A 91 -32.94 14.59 -17.26
CA THR A 91 -34.18 13.87 -17.54
C THR A 91 -35.42 14.71 -17.26
N LYS A 92 -36.50 14.45 -18.00
CA LYS A 92 -37.85 14.89 -17.62
C LYS A 92 -38.54 13.77 -16.85
N LEU A 93 -38.93 14.08 -15.62
CA LEU A 93 -39.69 13.20 -14.74
C LEU A 93 -41.14 13.06 -15.24
N ASP A 94 -41.83 12.00 -14.82
CA ASP A 94 -43.20 11.67 -15.23
C ASP A 94 -44.23 12.79 -14.91
N ASN A 95 -43.91 13.66 -13.96
CA ASN A 95 -44.71 14.85 -13.61
C ASN A 95 -44.41 16.08 -14.51
N GLY A 96 -43.67 15.91 -15.61
CA GLY A 96 -43.29 16.94 -16.56
C GLY A 96 -42.13 17.85 -16.11
N ARG A 97 -41.55 17.62 -14.93
CA ARG A 97 -40.47 18.46 -14.38
C ARG A 97 -39.09 17.99 -14.84
N GLN A 98 -38.22 18.93 -15.14
CA GLN A 98 -36.81 18.64 -15.42
C GLN A 98 -36.00 18.39 -14.13
N CYS A 99 -35.11 17.41 -14.20
CA CYS A 99 -34.13 17.09 -13.18
C CYS A 99 -32.74 17.02 -13.83
N GLU A 100 -31.85 17.93 -13.42
CA GLU A 100 -30.47 17.97 -13.92
C GLU A 100 -29.46 18.08 -12.77
N TRP A 101 -28.51 17.14 -12.72
CA TRP A 101 -27.44 17.09 -11.72
C TRP A 101 -26.20 16.37 -12.25
N SER A 102 -25.03 16.67 -11.68
CA SER A 102 -23.74 16.11 -12.09
C SER A 102 -22.78 15.88 -10.93
N THR A 103 -21.84 14.96 -11.13
CA THR A 103 -20.78 14.61 -10.18
C THR A 103 -19.39 15.16 -10.54
N SER A 104 -19.26 16.00 -11.59
CA SER A 104 -17.96 16.47 -12.10
C SER A 104 -17.21 17.43 -11.17
N ASN A 105 -17.89 18.44 -10.61
CA ASN A 105 -17.27 19.56 -9.88
C ASN A 105 -17.80 19.74 -8.44
N GLY A 106 -18.15 18.63 -7.78
CA GLY A 106 -18.62 18.65 -6.40
C GLY A 106 -19.96 19.36 -6.22
N ILE A 107 -20.06 20.28 -5.24
CA ILE A 107 -21.35 20.88 -4.84
C ILE A 107 -21.95 21.74 -5.97
N SER A 108 -21.12 22.43 -6.76
CA SER A 108 -21.60 23.30 -7.84
C SER A 108 -22.24 22.51 -8.99
N SER A 109 -21.71 21.33 -9.34
CA SER A 109 -22.28 20.45 -10.36
C SER A 109 -23.46 19.62 -9.83
N LEU A 110 -23.45 19.26 -8.53
CA LEU A 110 -24.58 18.57 -7.90
C LEU A 110 -25.85 19.44 -7.93
N PHE A 111 -25.67 20.75 -7.75
CA PHE A 111 -26.72 21.76 -7.90
C PHE A 111 -26.62 22.54 -9.21
N ALA A 112 -26.23 21.86 -10.31
CA ALA A 112 -26.22 22.45 -11.66
C ALA A 112 -27.55 23.18 -11.93
N GLN A 113 -28.66 22.53 -11.60
CA GLN A 113 -29.96 23.18 -11.46
C GLN A 113 -30.13 23.78 -10.04
N LYS A 114 -29.88 25.09 -9.89
CA LYS A 114 -29.89 25.81 -8.60
C LYS A 114 -31.18 25.63 -7.79
N SER A 115 -32.33 25.45 -8.44
CA SER A 115 -33.60 25.19 -7.75
C SER A 115 -33.59 23.89 -6.94
N ASN A 116 -32.72 22.92 -7.27
CA ASN A 116 -32.61 21.66 -6.54
C ASN A 116 -32.10 21.85 -5.10
N ALA A 117 -31.33 22.91 -4.83
CA ALA A 117 -30.87 23.23 -3.48
C ALA A 117 -32.02 23.60 -2.53
N LEU A 118 -33.12 24.12 -3.06
CA LEU A 118 -34.30 24.53 -2.28
C LEU A 118 -35.42 23.47 -2.29
N ARG A 119 -35.20 22.31 -2.94
CA ARG A 119 -36.23 21.28 -3.12
C ARG A 119 -36.07 20.17 -2.07
N PRO A 120 -37.02 20.03 -1.12
CA PRO A 120 -36.95 18.98 -0.10
C PRO A 120 -36.88 17.57 -0.68
N SER A 121 -37.59 17.31 -1.78
CA SER A 121 -37.58 15.98 -2.43
C SER A 121 -36.21 15.60 -3.01
N PHE A 122 -35.41 16.56 -3.48
CA PHE A 122 -34.04 16.30 -3.97
C PHE A 122 -33.10 15.96 -2.81
N TRP A 123 -33.25 16.64 -1.67
CA TRP A 123 -32.52 16.29 -0.44
C TRP A 123 -32.91 14.92 0.11
N CYS A 124 -34.17 14.51 -0.03
CA CYS A 124 -34.59 13.14 0.26
C CYS A 124 -33.85 12.13 -0.63
N THR A 125 -33.74 12.40 -1.93
CA THR A 125 -32.96 11.54 -2.85
C THR A 125 -31.49 11.45 -2.47
N ILE A 126 -30.84 12.56 -2.07
CA ILE A 126 -29.45 12.52 -1.57
C ILE A 126 -29.34 11.64 -0.33
N ARG A 127 -30.29 11.73 0.61
CA ARG A 127 -30.33 10.86 1.80
C ARG A 127 -30.55 9.40 1.42
N GLU A 128 -31.41 9.13 0.45
CA GLU A 128 -31.66 7.78 -0.09
C GLU A 128 -30.43 7.20 -0.77
N ILE A 129 -29.62 7.98 -1.50
CA ILE A 129 -28.34 7.53 -2.07
C ILE A 129 -27.37 7.08 -0.95
N LEU A 130 -27.30 7.84 0.16
CA LEU A 130 -26.47 7.46 1.30
C LEU A 130 -27.00 6.21 2.02
N LYS A 131 -28.32 6.10 2.18
CA LYS A 131 -28.99 4.90 2.73
C LYS A 131 -28.71 3.68 1.85
N PHE A 132 -28.83 3.84 0.53
CA PHE A 132 -28.62 2.81 -0.48
C PHE A 132 -27.23 2.19 -0.39
N LYS A 133 -26.18 3.00 -0.20
CA LYS A 133 -24.84 2.47 0.06
C LYS A 133 -24.82 1.48 1.24
N SER A 134 -25.39 1.87 2.38
CA SER A 134 -25.37 1.02 3.58
C SER A 134 -26.19 -0.25 3.40
N ASP A 135 -27.35 -0.16 2.77
CA ASP A 135 -28.23 -1.31 2.55
C ASP A 135 -27.61 -2.29 1.57
N VAL A 136 -26.98 -1.79 0.50
CA VAL A 136 -26.27 -2.62 -0.48
C VAL A 136 -25.10 -3.37 0.15
N LEU A 137 -24.29 -2.70 0.97
CA LEU A 137 -23.15 -3.36 1.62
C LEU A 137 -23.61 -4.48 2.56
N ARG A 138 -24.65 -4.22 3.36
CA ARG A 138 -25.25 -5.24 4.24
C ARG A 138 -25.83 -6.40 3.44
N TYR A 139 -26.48 -6.11 2.32
CA TYR A 139 -27.04 -7.11 1.42
C TYR A 139 -25.96 -8.02 0.84
N LEU A 140 -24.88 -7.44 0.32
CA LEU A 140 -23.78 -8.20 -0.25
C LEU A 140 -23.04 -9.03 0.82
N GLU A 141 -22.79 -8.47 2.00
CA GLU A 141 -22.16 -9.19 3.11
C GLU A 141 -23.00 -10.39 3.57
N TYR A 142 -24.32 -10.22 3.68
CA TYR A 142 -25.24 -11.31 4.01
C TYR A 142 -25.20 -12.45 2.98
N HIS A 143 -25.21 -12.11 1.68
CA HIS A 143 -25.21 -13.09 0.58
C HIS A 143 -23.83 -13.69 0.27
N GLU A 144 -22.73 -13.02 0.62
CA GLU A 144 -21.37 -13.56 0.52
C GLU A 144 -21.10 -14.59 1.62
N ASN A 145 -21.63 -14.38 2.84
CA ASN A 145 -21.46 -15.30 3.97
C ASN A 145 -22.45 -16.49 3.94
N SER A 146 -23.58 -16.34 3.27
CA SER A 146 -24.63 -17.36 3.20
C SER A 146 -24.52 -18.17 1.90
N HIS A 147 -23.61 -19.14 1.84
CA HIS A 147 -23.33 -19.98 0.67
C HIS A 147 -24.53 -20.78 0.09
N HIS A 148 -25.72 -20.73 0.71
CA HIS A 148 -26.85 -21.61 0.39
C HIS A 148 -28.20 -20.92 0.08
N LEU A 149 -28.33 -19.58 0.16
CA LEU A 149 -29.57 -18.92 -0.29
C LEU A 149 -29.45 -18.49 -1.75
N GLY A 150 -30.38 -18.97 -2.58
CA GLY A 150 -30.47 -18.62 -3.98
C GLY A 150 -30.48 -17.11 -4.16
N ARG A 151 -29.47 -16.59 -4.87
CA ARG A 151 -29.33 -15.20 -5.34
C ARG A 151 -30.43 -14.87 -6.35
N ASN A 152 -31.69 -15.02 -5.93
CA ASN A 152 -32.89 -15.06 -6.75
C ASN A 152 -33.70 -13.76 -6.70
N GLU A 153 -33.21 -12.75 -5.98
CA GLU A 153 -33.87 -11.45 -5.86
C GLU A 153 -33.54 -10.55 -7.06
N THR A 154 -34.58 -9.91 -7.58
CA THR A 154 -34.49 -8.89 -8.63
C THR A 154 -34.22 -7.51 -8.03
N LEU A 155 -33.64 -6.60 -8.82
CA LEU A 155 -33.41 -5.22 -8.41
C LEU A 155 -34.71 -4.53 -7.98
N GLY A 156 -35.83 -4.80 -8.66
CA GLY A 156 -37.14 -4.28 -8.29
C GLY A 156 -37.62 -4.75 -6.92
N GLN A 157 -37.42 -6.03 -6.59
CA GLN A 157 -37.76 -6.56 -5.26
C GLN A 157 -36.91 -5.92 -4.15
N PHE A 158 -35.61 -5.73 -4.39
CA PHE A 158 -34.71 -5.06 -3.45
C PHE A 158 -35.14 -3.61 -3.19
N VAL A 159 -35.47 -2.89 -4.27
CA VAL A 159 -35.92 -1.49 -4.19
C VAL A 159 -37.25 -1.37 -3.44
N GLN A 160 -38.17 -2.30 -3.68
CA GLN A 160 -39.47 -2.34 -3.02
C GLN A 160 -39.36 -2.70 -1.53
N SER A 161 -38.51 -3.68 -1.17
CA SER A 161 -38.34 -4.13 0.22
C SER A 161 -37.73 -3.08 1.14
N HIS A 162 -36.97 -2.13 0.58
CA HIS A 162 -36.32 -1.04 1.32
C HIS A 162 -37.04 0.31 1.17
N GLU A 163 -38.20 0.32 0.52
CA GLU A 163 -39.12 1.47 0.36
C GLU A 163 -38.47 2.70 -0.31
N TYR A 164 -37.66 2.50 -1.35
CA TYR A 164 -37.03 3.60 -2.08
C TYR A 164 -38.03 4.40 -2.94
N SER A 165 -37.96 5.73 -2.88
CA SER A 165 -38.86 6.62 -3.63
C SER A 165 -38.76 6.47 -5.15
N SER A 166 -39.86 6.77 -5.87
CA SER A 166 -39.84 6.80 -7.34
C SER A 166 -38.84 7.82 -7.89
N LEU A 167 -38.68 8.95 -7.19
CA LEU A 167 -37.71 9.97 -7.56
C LEU A 167 -36.27 9.44 -7.51
N PHE A 168 -35.90 8.67 -6.48
CA PHE A 168 -34.57 8.02 -6.42
C PHE A 168 -34.38 7.04 -7.57
N GLN A 169 -35.40 6.23 -7.88
CA GLN A 169 -35.33 5.27 -8.98
C GLN A 169 -35.13 5.97 -10.33
N GLU A 170 -35.94 6.97 -10.63
CA GLU A 170 -35.94 7.69 -11.92
C GLU A 170 -34.76 8.65 -12.10
N SER A 171 -34.26 9.24 -11.02
CA SER A 171 -33.19 10.26 -11.09
C SER A 171 -31.79 9.74 -10.83
N TYR A 172 -31.64 8.54 -10.27
CA TYR A 172 -30.34 7.98 -9.90
C TYR A 172 -30.17 6.52 -10.36
N LEU A 173 -30.99 5.59 -9.87
CA LEU A 173 -30.75 4.15 -10.08
C LEU A 173 -30.92 3.73 -11.55
N ILE A 174 -32.08 4.02 -12.16
CA ILE A 174 -32.40 3.65 -13.54
C ILE A 174 -31.44 4.33 -14.53
N PRO A 175 -31.17 5.65 -14.46
CA PRO A 175 -30.21 6.31 -15.34
C PRO A 175 -28.81 5.68 -15.32
N ILE A 176 -28.30 5.31 -14.15
CA ILE A 176 -26.99 4.67 -14.03
C ILE A 176 -27.03 3.28 -14.68
N CYS A 177 -28.02 2.46 -14.35
CA CYS A 177 -28.12 1.10 -14.89
C CYS A 177 -28.28 1.08 -16.42
N THR A 178 -29.16 1.92 -16.94
CA THR A 178 -29.38 2.05 -18.40
C THR A 178 -28.13 2.55 -19.13
N SER A 179 -27.36 3.47 -18.53
CA SER A 179 -26.09 3.94 -19.09
C SER A 179 -25.02 2.85 -19.15
N ILE A 180 -24.93 2.03 -18.10
CA ILE A 180 -23.91 0.96 -17.99
C ILE A 180 -24.19 -0.19 -18.94
N TRP A 181 -25.44 -0.68 -18.97
CA TRP A 181 -25.82 -1.86 -19.75
C TRP A 181 -26.50 -1.54 -21.08
N SER A 182 -26.56 -0.25 -21.44
CA SER A 182 -27.14 0.26 -22.70
C SER A 182 -28.50 -0.36 -23.03
N CYS A 183 -29.36 -0.46 -22.02
CA CYS A 183 -30.63 -1.19 -22.08
C CYS A 183 -31.84 -0.26 -21.87
N PRO A 184 -33.05 -0.65 -22.34
CA PRO A 184 -34.26 0.11 -22.07
C PRO A 184 -34.60 0.18 -20.58
N SER A 185 -35.13 1.33 -20.12
CA SER A 185 -35.50 1.57 -18.72
C SER A 185 -36.49 0.54 -18.14
N GLN A 186 -37.41 0.03 -18.98
CA GLN A 186 -38.44 -0.93 -18.59
C GLN A 186 -37.86 -2.29 -18.13
N GLY A 187 -36.64 -2.65 -18.54
CA GLY A 187 -36.02 -3.93 -18.20
C GLY A 187 -35.14 -3.91 -16.94
N VAL A 188 -34.74 -2.73 -16.46
CA VAL A 188 -33.71 -2.58 -15.41
C VAL A 188 -34.13 -3.22 -14.08
N LEU A 189 -35.38 -3.06 -13.67
CA LEU A 189 -35.87 -3.62 -12.41
C LEU A 189 -35.94 -5.15 -12.42
N GLY A 190 -35.89 -5.79 -13.60
CA GLY A 190 -35.82 -7.23 -13.76
C GLY A 190 -34.40 -7.81 -13.62
N PHE A 191 -33.38 -6.98 -13.46
CA PHE A 191 -31.99 -7.43 -13.32
C PHE A 191 -31.74 -8.12 -11.98
N SER A 192 -30.69 -8.92 -11.92
CA SER A 192 -30.24 -9.52 -10.66
C SER A 192 -29.77 -8.44 -9.69
N ALA A 193 -30.40 -8.38 -8.51
CA ALA A 193 -29.99 -7.46 -7.44
C ALA A 193 -28.52 -7.69 -7.11
N PHE A 194 -28.12 -8.94 -6.85
CA PHE A 194 -26.74 -9.29 -6.55
C PHE A 194 -25.73 -8.77 -7.59
N SER A 195 -26.01 -8.93 -8.88
CA SER A 195 -25.06 -8.51 -9.93
C SER A 195 -24.98 -7.00 -10.07
N VAL A 196 -26.12 -6.31 -10.07
CA VAL A 196 -26.16 -4.85 -10.15
C VAL A 196 -25.52 -4.23 -8.92
N LEU A 197 -25.88 -4.70 -7.73
CA LEU A 197 -25.38 -4.16 -6.47
C LEU A 197 -23.88 -4.42 -6.26
N SER A 198 -23.39 -5.60 -6.67
CA SER A 198 -21.95 -5.90 -6.71
C SER A 198 -21.21 -4.95 -7.64
N PHE A 199 -21.80 -4.63 -8.80
CA PHE A 199 -21.24 -3.65 -9.73
C PHE A 199 -21.16 -2.25 -9.11
N PHE A 200 -22.22 -1.81 -8.43
CA PHE A 200 -22.24 -0.52 -7.75
C PHE A 200 -21.15 -0.40 -6.67
N ARG A 201 -20.94 -1.47 -5.89
CA ARG A 201 -19.83 -1.56 -4.93
C ARG A 201 -18.50 -1.42 -5.65
N ASN A 202 -18.21 -2.35 -6.55
CA ASN A 202 -16.89 -2.45 -7.18
C ASN A 202 -16.54 -1.15 -7.93
N HIS A 203 -17.50 -0.47 -8.57
CA HIS A 203 -17.24 0.73 -9.36
C HIS A 203 -17.42 2.07 -8.60
N ASP A 204 -17.61 2.05 -7.27
CA ASP A 204 -17.79 3.24 -6.42
C ASP A 204 -18.93 4.16 -6.85
N LEU A 205 -20.02 3.59 -7.38
CA LEU A 205 -21.12 4.36 -7.96
C LEU A 205 -21.97 5.07 -6.89
N PHE A 206 -21.80 4.74 -5.61
CA PHE A 206 -22.49 5.37 -4.48
C PHE A 206 -22.01 6.79 -4.16
N GLN A 207 -20.81 7.18 -4.62
CA GLN A 207 -20.17 8.41 -4.17
C GLN A 207 -20.61 9.63 -4.99
N LEU A 208 -21.18 10.62 -4.31
CA LEU A 208 -21.51 11.94 -4.88
C LEU A 208 -20.30 12.89 -4.90
N PHE A 209 -19.31 12.65 -4.04
CA PHE A 209 -18.10 13.48 -3.89
C PHE A 209 -16.85 12.60 -3.75
N GLY A 210 -15.70 13.05 -4.25
CA GLY A 210 -14.40 12.44 -3.98
C GLY A 210 -14.17 11.08 -4.64
N ARG A 211 -14.48 10.96 -5.94
CA ARG A 211 -14.34 9.69 -6.67
C ARG A 211 -12.88 9.21 -6.74
N PRO A 212 -12.64 7.88 -6.74
CA PRO A 212 -11.33 7.32 -6.98
C PRO A 212 -10.77 7.72 -8.35
N GLU A 213 -9.45 7.86 -8.44
CA GLU A 213 -8.75 8.15 -9.69
C GLU A 213 -9.03 7.06 -10.73
N SER A 214 -9.28 7.51 -11.96
CA SER A 214 -9.48 6.65 -13.12
C SER A 214 -8.34 6.92 -14.11
N PHE A 215 -7.96 5.91 -14.88
CA PHE A 215 -6.81 5.94 -15.78
C PHE A 215 -7.20 5.51 -17.18
N ALA A 216 -6.54 6.06 -18.20
CA ALA A 216 -6.65 5.64 -19.59
C ALA A 216 -5.24 5.34 -20.16
N VAL A 217 -5.15 4.60 -21.27
CA VAL A 217 -3.88 4.36 -21.95
C VAL A 217 -3.38 5.64 -22.60
N LYS A 218 -2.16 6.06 -22.24
CA LYS A 218 -1.49 7.21 -22.85
C LYS A 218 -0.98 6.82 -24.24
N GLY A 219 -1.36 7.58 -25.26
CA GLY A 219 -1.07 7.23 -26.65
C GLY A 219 -2.10 6.29 -27.31
N HIS A 220 -3.31 6.20 -26.75
CA HIS A 220 -4.49 5.48 -27.26
C HIS A 220 -4.43 3.95 -27.17
N LEU A 221 -5.59 3.30 -27.23
CA LEU A 221 -5.71 1.84 -27.07
C LEU A 221 -4.97 1.03 -28.13
N GLN A 222 -4.80 1.58 -29.34
CA GLN A 222 -4.04 0.90 -30.40
C GLN A 222 -2.59 0.61 -29.97
N SER A 223 -1.95 1.51 -29.22
CA SER A 223 -0.57 1.31 -28.75
C SER A 223 -0.42 0.08 -27.84
N PHE A 224 -1.44 -0.19 -27.02
CA PHE A 224 -1.52 -1.37 -26.17
C PHE A 224 -1.68 -2.64 -27.01
N VAL A 225 -2.63 -2.65 -27.94
CA VAL A 225 -2.89 -3.81 -28.81
C VAL A 225 -1.66 -4.14 -29.68
N ASP A 226 -0.98 -3.13 -30.21
CA ASP A 226 0.21 -3.31 -31.04
C ASP A 226 1.36 -3.95 -30.25
N LYS A 227 1.57 -3.53 -29.00
CA LYS A 227 2.57 -4.14 -28.12
C LYS A 227 2.26 -5.61 -27.81
N VAL A 228 1.00 -5.93 -27.52
CA VAL A 228 0.57 -7.32 -27.31
C VAL A 228 0.79 -8.16 -28.57
N ARG A 229 0.50 -7.64 -29.75
CA ARG A 229 0.78 -8.31 -31.03
C ARG A 229 2.27 -8.63 -31.17
N VAL A 230 3.14 -7.63 -30.98
CA VAL A 230 4.60 -7.79 -31.09
C VAL A 230 5.10 -8.84 -30.11
N GLU A 231 4.62 -8.83 -28.87
CA GLU A 231 5.00 -9.81 -27.86
C GLU A 231 4.57 -11.23 -28.26
N LEU A 232 3.31 -11.42 -28.66
CA LEU A 232 2.79 -12.72 -29.13
C LEU A 232 3.59 -13.26 -30.32
N GLU A 233 3.87 -12.43 -31.31
CA GLU A 233 4.68 -12.82 -32.48
C GLU A 233 6.11 -13.18 -32.08
N SER A 234 6.71 -12.46 -31.11
CA SER A 234 8.04 -12.77 -30.58
C SER A 234 8.09 -14.13 -29.86
N MET A 235 6.97 -14.55 -29.27
CA MET A 235 6.80 -15.87 -28.65
C MET A 235 6.44 -16.98 -29.66
N GLY A 236 6.35 -16.66 -30.96
CA GLY A 236 6.06 -17.61 -32.02
C GLY A 236 4.57 -17.91 -32.23
N CYS A 237 3.67 -17.07 -31.70
CA CYS A 237 2.23 -17.18 -31.98
C CYS A 237 1.93 -16.81 -33.42
N ARG A 238 1.02 -17.57 -34.07
CA ARG A 238 0.49 -17.22 -35.39
C ARG A 238 -0.80 -16.43 -35.22
N ILE A 239 -0.85 -15.22 -35.76
CA ILE A 239 -2.05 -14.37 -35.71
C ILE A 239 -2.67 -14.32 -37.11
N LYS A 240 -3.97 -14.65 -37.21
CA LYS A 240 -4.75 -14.57 -38.45
C LYS A 240 -5.89 -13.56 -38.27
N THR A 241 -5.72 -12.37 -38.83
CA THR A 241 -6.78 -11.35 -38.93
C THR A 241 -7.59 -11.53 -40.22
N SER A 242 -8.75 -10.88 -40.30
CA SER A 242 -9.70 -11.03 -41.42
C SER A 242 -10.11 -12.48 -41.68
N CYS A 243 -10.04 -13.32 -40.65
CA CYS A 243 -10.16 -14.77 -40.72
C CYS A 243 -11.28 -15.23 -39.78
N ALA A 244 -12.51 -15.18 -40.27
CA ALA A 244 -13.67 -15.66 -39.51
C ALA A 244 -13.66 -17.20 -39.43
N VAL A 245 -13.72 -17.75 -38.21
CA VAL A 245 -13.94 -19.18 -38.02
C VAL A 245 -15.41 -19.49 -38.27
N LYS A 246 -15.68 -20.47 -39.15
CA LYS A 246 -17.02 -20.88 -39.56
C LYS A 246 -17.56 -22.00 -38.68
N SER A 247 -16.73 -23.00 -38.39
CA SER A 247 -17.12 -24.15 -37.56
C SER A 247 -15.92 -24.75 -36.82
N VAL A 248 -16.19 -25.39 -35.69
CA VAL A 248 -15.23 -26.20 -34.92
C VAL A 248 -15.83 -27.59 -34.75
N LEU A 249 -15.19 -28.58 -35.38
CA LEU A 249 -15.69 -29.96 -35.45
C LEU A 249 -14.74 -30.91 -34.71
N CYS A 250 -15.28 -31.94 -34.07
CA CYS A 250 -14.48 -33.01 -33.48
C CYS A 250 -13.73 -33.77 -34.59
N HIS A 251 -12.47 -34.15 -34.35
CA HIS A 251 -11.68 -34.94 -35.29
C HIS A 251 -11.47 -36.38 -34.78
N ASP A 252 -11.62 -37.36 -35.69
CA ASP A 252 -11.72 -38.79 -35.40
C ASP A 252 -10.56 -39.40 -34.59
N THR A 253 -9.37 -38.78 -34.59
CA THR A 253 -8.16 -39.28 -33.92
C THR A 253 -7.72 -38.45 -32.70
N ALA A 254 -8.67 -37.76 -32.07
CA ALA A 254 -8.50 -36.76 -31.01
C ALA A 254 -8.00 -35.39 -31.53
N GLY A 255 -8.67 -34.32 -31.06
CA GLY A 255 -8.45 -32.94 -31.48
C GLY A 255 -9.65 -32.33 -32.19
N TYR A 256 -9.47 -31.11 -32.66
CA TYR A 256 -10.51 -30.27 -33.26
C TYR A 256 -10.07 -29.74 -34.61
N ARG A 257 -10.97 -29.85 -35.58
CA ARG A 257 -10.84 -29.24 -36.89
C ARG A 257 -11.50 -27.87 -36.87
N VAL A 258 -10.71 -26.83 -37.05
CA VAL A 258 -11.17 -25.44 -37.15
C VAL A 258 -11.27 -25.09 -38.63
N GLN A 259 -12.48 -24.79 -39.11
CA GLN A 259 -12.75 -24.41 -40.49
C GLN A 259 -12.86 -22.89 -40.62
N GLU A 260 -12.11 -22.33 -41.55
CA GLU A 260 -12.06 -20.90 -41.86
C GLU A 260 -13.14 -20.52 -42.87
N GLY A 261 -13.46 -19.22 -42.95
CA GLY A 261 -14.51 -18.70 -43.83
C GLY A 261 -14.26 -18.93 -45.32
N ASP A 262 -12.99 -19.08 -45.71
CA ASP A 262 -12.56 -19.39 -47.08
C ASP A 262 -12.59 -20.90 -47.42
N GLY A 263 -12.92 -21.75 -46.43
CA GLY A 263 -12.98 -23.20 -46.57
C GLY A 263 -11.69 -23.93 -46.23
N SER A 264 -10.62 -23.22 -45.85
CA SER A 264 -9.40 -23.86 -45.33
C SER A 264 -9.65 -24.48 -43.94
N GLU A 265 -8.88 -25.52 -43.61
CA GLU A 265 -9.04 -26.28 -42.37
C GLU A 265 -7.68 -26.51 -41.69
N GLU A 266 -7.63 -26.29 -40.37
CA GLU A 266 -6.47 -26.62 -39.54
C GLU A 266 -6.88 -27.47 -38.33
N ILE A 267 -6.00 -28.39 -37.90
CA ILE A 267 -6.24 -29.30 -36.78
C ILE A 267 -5.46 -28.83 -35.55
N TYR A 268 -6.15 -28.81 -34.41
CA TYR A 268 -5.64 -28.38 -33.11
C TYR A 268 -5.95 -29.43 -32.04
N ASP A 269 -5.09 -29.54 -31.01
CA ASP A 269 -5.32 -30.46 -29.91
C ASP A 269 -6.44 -29.96 -28.99
N LYS A 270 -6.49 -28.63 -28.80
CA LYS A 270 -7.40 -27.92 -27.88
C LYS A 270 -7.86 -26.60 -28.49
N VAL A 271 -9.05 -26.12 -28.10
CA VAL A 271 -9.63 -24.86 -28.60
C VAL A 271 -10.09 -23.97 -27.44
N VAL A 272 -9.76 -22.69 -27.51
CA VAL A 272 -10.30 -21.64 -26.63
C VAL A 272 -11.21 -20.74 -27.47
N LEU A 273 -12.51 -20.76 -27.18
CA LEU A 273 -13.50 -19.88 -27.80
C LEU A 273 -13.60 -18.58 -26.99
N ALA A 274 -12.85 -17.58 -27.44
CA ALA A 274 -12.78 -16.25 -26.86
C ALA A 274 -13.76 -15.25 -27.52
N ILE A 275 -15.02 -15.67 -27.64
CA ILE A 275 -16.09 -14.96 -28.35
C ILE A 275 -17.40 -15.00 -27.57
N HIS A 276 -18.34 -14.14 -27.94
CA HIS A 276 -19.66 -14.10 -27.31
C HIS A 276 -20.41 -15.45 -27.44
N PRO A 277 -21.19 -15.87 -26.43
CA PRO A 277 -21.91 -17.15 -26.42
C PRO A 277 -22.78 -17.43 -27.66
N PRO A 278 -23.54 -16.46 -28.23
CA PRO A 278 -24.29 -16.71 -29.45
C PRO A 278 -23.39 -17.06 -30.65
N ALA A 279 -22.20 -16.44 -30.74
CA ALA A 279 -21.22 -16.75 -31.78
C ALA A 279 -20.56 -18.10 -31.54
N ALA A 280 -20.23 -18.43 -30.28
CA ALA A 280 -19.70 -19.74 -29.91
C ALA A 280 -20.67 -20.88 -30.27
N LEU A 281 -21.95 -20.74 -29.92
CA LEU A 281 -22.98 -21.73 -30.27
C LEU A 281 -23.16 -21.87 -31.78
N LYS A 282 -23.05 -20.77 -32.54
CA LYS A 282 -23.11 -20.80 -34.01
C LYS A 282 -21.93 -21.58 -34.61
N ILE A 283 -20.72 -21.40 -34.07
CA ILE A 283 -19.51 -22.08 -34.54
C ILE A 283 -19.52 -23.57 -34.16
N LEU A 284 -20.03 -23.92 -32.98
CA LEU A 284 -20.18 -25.31 -32.56
C LEU A 284 -21.29 -26.02 -33.33
N GLY A 285 -22.37 -25.32 -33.68
CA GLY A 285 -23.46 -25.89 -34.48
C GLY A 285 -24.04 -27.15 -33.83
N THR A 286 -24.08 -28.25 -34.59
CA THR A 286 -24.59 -29.56 -34.12
C THR A 286 -23.67 -30.23 -33.09
N GLU A 287 -22.43 -29.78 -32.95
CA GLU A 287 -21.46 -30.31 -31.97
C GLU A 287 -21.66 -29.70 -30.57
N ALA A 288 -22.57 -28.75 -30.40
CA ALA A 288 -22.86 -28.16 -29.10
C ALA A 288 -23.59 -29.18 -28.20
N THR A 289 -23.07 -29.43 -27.01
CA THR A 289 -23.69 -30.34 -26.05
C THR A 289 -24.95 -29.72 -25.43
N HIS A 290 -25.81 -30.55 -24.82
CA HIS A 290 -27.01 -30.07 -24.13
C HIS A 290 -26.68 -29.05 -23.03
N GLU A 291 -25.61 -29.30 -22.24
CA GLU A 291 -25.19 -28.38 -21.18
C GLU A 291 -24.60 -27.09 -21.73
N GLU A 292 -23.81 -27.16 -22.82
CA GLU A 292 -23.31 -25.97 -23.51
C GLU A 292 -24.46 -25.10 -24.05
N LEU A 293 -25.47 -25.70 -24.70
CA LEU A 293 -26.66 -24.98 -25.19
C LEU A 293 -27.43 -24.32 -24.06
N ARG A 294 -27.64 -25.04 -22.94
CA ARG A 294 -28.38 -24.55 -21.77
C ARG A 294 -27.66 -23.39 -21.08
N ILE A 295 -26.34 -23.50 -20.87
CA ILE A 295 -25.54 -22.51 -20.13
C ILE A 295 -25.23 -21.31 -21.03
N LEU A 296 -24.70 -21.53 -22.23
CA LEU A 296 -24.34 -20.44 -23.15
C LEU A 296 -25.58 -19.73 -23.71
N GLY A 297 -26.69 -20.44 -23.89
CA GLY A 297 -27.96 -19.86 -24.35
C GLY A 297 -28.65 -18.95 -23.32
N ALA A 298 -28.23 -18.97 -22.05
CA ALA A 298 -28.76 -18.10 -21.00
C ALA A 298 -28.23 -16.65 -21.08
N PHE A 299 -27.13 -16.42 -21.80
CA PHE A 299 -26.53 -15.11 -21.96
C PHE A 299 -27.21 -14.35 -23.11
N GLN A 300 -28.00 -13.32 -22.77
CA GLN A 300 -28.71 -12.49 -23.73
C GLN A 300 -27.95 -11.22 -24.05
N TYR A 301 -27.97 -10.81 -25.32
CA TYR A 301 -27.29 -9.62 -25.81
C TYR A 301 -28.27 -8.65 -26.45
N VAL A 302 -28.06 -7.35 -26.21
CA VAL A 302 -28.78 -6.25 -26.86
C VAL A 302 -27.84 -5.56 -27.84
N TYR A 303 -28.31 -5.33 -29.06
CA TYR A 303 -27.57 -4.61 -30.09
C TYR A 303 -27.93 -3.13 -30.05
N SER A 304 -26.91 -2.28 -30.02
CA SER A 304 -27.05 -0.82 -29.97
C SER A 304 -26.34 -0.17 -31.14
N ASP A 305 -26.98 0.83 -31.71
CA ASP A 305 -26.38 1.69 -32.73
C ASP A 305 -25.59 2.80 -32.04
N ILE A 306 -24.32 2.97 -32.42
CA ILE A 306 -23.41 3.95 -31.81
C ILE A 306 -22.92 4.93 -32.88
N TYR A 307 -22.95 6.21 -32.53
CA TYR A 307 -22.56 7.30 -33.41
C TYR A 307 -21.47 8.14 -32.76
N LEU A 308 -20.38 8.37 -33.48
CA LEU A 308 -19.40 9.41 -33.17
C LEU A 308 -19.77 10.68 -33.94
N HIS A 309 -19.92 11.80 -33.26
CA HIS A 309 -20.37 13.07 -33.85
C HIS A 309 -19.88 14.30 -33.06
N CYS A 310 -20.26 15.50 -33.54
CA CYS A 310 -19.97 16.77 -32.87
C CYS A 310 -21.25 17.56 -32.48
N ASP A 311 -22.44 16.96 -32.62
CA ASP A 311 -23.73 17.54 -32.22
C ASP A 311 -23.87 17.78 -30.69
N LYS A 312 -23.78 19.04 -30.28
CA LYS A 312 -23.96 19.48 -28.89
C LYS A 312 -25.40 19.36 -28.38
N SER A 313 -26.40 19.20 -29.25
CA SER A 313 -27.80 19.09 -28.83
C SER A 313 -28.10 17.79 -28.08
N LEU A 314 -27.21 16.79 -28.18
CA LEU A 314 -27.28 15.52 -27.46
C LEU A 314 -26.50 15.53 -26.13
N MET A 315 -26.18 16.72 -25.61
CA MET A 315 -25.57 16.95 -24.29
C MET A 315 -26.55 17.68 -23.35
N PRO A 316 -26.34 17.65 -22.01
CA PRO A 316 -27.18 18.39 -21.08
C PRO A 316 -27.26 19.89 -21.42
N GLN A 317 -28.44 20.49 -21.22
CA GLN A 317 -28.65 21.91 -21.54
C GLN A 317 -27.79 22.83 -20.67
N ASN A 318 -27.54 22.45 -19.42
CA ASN A 318 -26.68 23.19 -18.54
C ASN A 318 -25.22 22.74 -18.68
N LEU A 319 -24.35 23.67 -19.10
CA LEU A 319 -22.92 23.42 -19.22
C LEU A 319 -22.27 22.96 -17.90
N SER A 320 -22.81 23.38 -16.75
CA SER A 320 -22.29 22.92 -15.43
C SER A 320 -22.62 21.45 -15.12
N ALA A 321 -23.54 20.84 -15.87
CA ALA A 321 -23.86 19.41 -15.76
C ALA A 321 -23.05 18.53 -16.73
N TRP A 322 -22.27 19.12 -17.64
CA TRP A 322 -21.45 18.35 -18.58
C TRP A 322 -20.45 17.49 -17.82
N SER A 323 -20.45 16.21 -18.18
CA SER A 323 -19.66 15.18 -17.51
C SER A 323 -19.14 14.18 -18.55
N ALA A 324 -18.31 13.22 -18.14
CA ALA A 324 -17.72 12.23 -19.03
C ALA A 324 -18.76 11.36 -19.77
N TRP A 325 -19.82 10.98 -19.08
CA TRP A 325 -20.99 10.23 -19.57
C TRP A 325 -22.25 10.95 -19.07
N ASN A 326 -23.13 11.25 -20.02
CA ASN A 326 -24.30 12.08 -19.80
C ASN A 326 -25.53 11.27 -20.18
N PHE A 327 -26.38 11.02 -19.19
CA PHE A 327 -27.66 10.38 -19.42
C PHE A 327 -28.68 11.42 -19.89
N LEU A 328 -29.30 11.17 -21.05
CA LEU A 328 -30.38 11.97 -21.60
C LEU A 328 -31.58 11.08 -21.91
N GLY A 329 -32.76 11.47 -21.45
CA GLY A 329 -33.97 10.72 -21.78
C GLY A 329 -35.27 11.29 -21.21
N GLU A 330 -36.37 10.78 -21.75
CA GLU A 330 -37.69 10.80 -21.11
C GLU A 330 -37.95 9.38 -20.61
N THR A 331 -38.31 9.22 -19.34
CA THR A 331 -38.49 7.94 -18.62
C THR A 331 -39.34 6.92 -19.36
N SER A 332 -40.19 7.37 -20.29
CA SER A 332 -41.24 6.57 -20.92
C SER A 332 -40.93 5.98 -22.32
N ARG A 333 -39.95 6.43 -23.12
CA ARG A 333 -39.85 5.96 -24.53
C ARG A 333 -38.47 5.78 -25.17
N VAL A 334 -37.50 6.68 -24.99
CA VAL A 334 -36.16 6.54 -25.61
C VAL A 334 -35.10 7.06 -24.65
N VAL A 335 -34.15 6.20 -24.33
CA VAL A 335 -33.04 6.48 -23.41
C VAL A 335 -31.74 6.38 -24.19
N PHE A 336 -30.89 7.40 -24.06
CA PHE A 336 -29.58 7.42 -24.70
C PHE A 336 -28.53 8.00 -23.78
N VAL A 337 -27.29 7.58 -24.00
CA VAL A 337 -26.12 8.04 -23.25
C VAL A 337 -25.12 8.67 -24.22
N THR A 338 -24.61 9.84 -23.86
CA THR A 338 -23.59 10.57 -24.62
C THR A 338 -22.29 10.64 -23.83
N TYR A 339 -21.22 10.08 -24.38
CA TYR A 339 -19.86 10.17 -23.85
C TYR A 339 -19.11 11.36 -24.44
N TRP A 340 -18.47 12.15 -23.57
CA TRP A 340 -17.63 13.27 -23.97
C TRP A 340 -16.16 12.85 -24.01
N LEU A 341 -15.67 12.51 -25.21
CA LEU A 341 -14.34 11.92 -25.37
C LEU A 341 -13.21 12.89 -25.03
N ASN A 342 -13.39 14.21 -25.22
CA ASN A 342 -12.33 15.16 -24.91
C ASN A 342 -11.96 15.15 -23.42
N LEU A 343 -12.97 15.04 -22.54
CA LEU A 343 -12.74 14.99 -21.10
C LEU A 343 -12.16 13.64 -20.67
N ILE A 344 -12.63 12.54 -21.27
CA ILE A 344 -12.18 11.18 -20.93
C ILE A 344 -10.73 10.95 -21.38
N GLN A 345 -10.35 11.45 -22.57
CA GLN A 345 -9.05 11.19 -23.22
C GLN A 345 -8.12 12.41 -23.20
N ASN A 346 -8.40 13.41 -22.36
CA ASN A 346 -7.61 14.65 -22.22
C ASN A 346 -7.28 15.35 -23.55
N ILE A 347 -8.25 15.42 -24.47
CA ILE A 347 -8.03 15.98 -25.81
C ILE A 347 -8.18 17.49 -25.75
N GLU A 348 -7.06 18.19 -25.98
CA GLU A 348 -7.01 19.65 -26.11
C GLU A 348 -7.52 20.10 -27.49
N CYS A 349 -8.82 19.97 -27.73
CA CYS A 349 -9.48 20.50 -28.92
C CYS A 349 -10.74 21.30 -28.55
N ALA A 350 -10.94 22.44 -29.22
CA ALA A 350 -12.12 23.29 -29.04
C ALA A 350 -13.42 22.64 -29.53
N LYS A 351 -13.33 21.66 -30.44
CA LYS A 351 -14.46 20.91 -30.96
C LYS A 351 -14.77 19.71 -30.07
N PRO A 352 -16.03 19.49 -29.64
CA PRO A 352 -16.39 18.32 -28.84
C PRO A 352 -16.51 17.08 -29.75
N PHE A 353 -15.85 16.01 -29.35
CA PHE A 353 -16.04 14.67 -29.89
C PHE A 353 -16.95 13.89 -28.93
N LEU A 354 -18.12 13.49 -29.45
CA LEU A 354 -19.19 12.89 -28.68
C LEU A 354 -19.52 11.52 -29.25
N VAL A 355 -19.70 10.53 -28.37
CA VAL A 355 -20.19 9.20 -28.73
C VAL A 355 -21.55 9.00 -28.11
N THR A 356 -22.60 8.90 -28.91
CA THR A 356 -23.96 8.64 -28.43
C THR A 356 -24.44 7.24 -28.83
N ILE A 357 -24.95 6.52 -27.84
CA ILE A 357 -25.53 5.18 -28.00
C ILE A 357 -27.05 5.32 -28.10
N ASN A 358 -27.65 4.73 -29.13
CA ASN A 358 -29.09 4.72 -29.42
C ASN A 358 -29.75 6.12 -29.41
N PRO A 359 -29.21 7.10 -30.17
CA PRO A 359 -29.77 8.45 -30.16
C PRO A 359 -31.22 8.46 -30.71
N PRO A 360 -32.09 9.37 -30.22
CA PRO A 360 -33.50 9.44 -30.62
C PRO A 360 -33.67 9.92 -32.07
N ARG A 361 -32.63 10.54 -32.62
CA ARG A 361 -32.51 10.99 -34.00
C ARG A 361 -31.07 10.79 -34.46
N VAL A 362 -30.82 10.74 -35.77
CA VAL A 362 -29.45 10.75 -36.29
C VAL A 362 -28.78 12.07 -35.86
N PRO A 363 -27.60 12.02 -35.19
CA PRO A 363 -26.91 13.24 -34.75
C PRO A 363 -26.46 14.11 -35.93
N ASP A 364 -26.36 15.42 -35.70
CA ASP A 364 -25.75 16.32 -36.68
C ASP A 364 -24.20 16.13 -36.72
N HIS A 365 -23.58 16.23 -37.90
CA HIS A 365 -22.12 16.06 -38.09
C HIS A 365 -21.56 14.70 -37.61
N VAL A 366 -22.12 13.59 -38.11
CA VAL A 366 -21.61 12.24 -37.85
C VAL A 366 -20.25 12.01 -38.51
N LEU A 367 -19.29 11.51 -37.74
CA LEU A 367 -17.96 11.09 -38.18
C LEU A 367 -17.88 9.58 -38.44
N LEU A 368 -18.55 8.78 -37.60
CA LEU A 368 -18.56 7.31 -37.71
C LEU A 368 -19.85 6.73 -37.12
N LYS A 369 -20.38 5.67 -37.74
CA LYS A 369 -21.47 4.84 -37.21
C LYS A 369 -21.02 3.39 -37.13
N TRP A 370 -21.31 2.71 -36.04
CA TRP A 370 -21.15 1.25 -35.91
C TRP A 370 -22.23 0.65 -35.01
N CYS A 371 -22.27 -0.68 -34.94
CA CYS A 371 -23.17 -1.43 -34.05
C CYS A 371 -22.33 -2.24 -33.06
N ALA A 372 -22.76 -2.28 -31.79
CA ALA A 372 -22.13 -3.08 -30.74
C ALA A 372 -23.17 -3.87 -29.96
N SER A 373 -22.77 -5.01 -29.40
CA SER A 373 -23.62 -5.84 -28.55
C SER A 373 -23.21 -5.74 -27.08
N HIS A 374 -24.19 -5.61 -26.20
CA HIS A 374 -24.00 -5.53 -24.75
C HIS A 374 -24.70 -6.69 -24.04
N LEU A 375 -24.05 -7.27 -23.03
CA LEU A 375 -24.61 -8.36 -22.23
C LEU A 375 -25.68 -7.82 -21.26
N VAL A 376 -26.82 -8.49 -21.20
CA VAL A 376 -27.89 -8.20 -20.24
C VAL A 376 -27.64 -8.99 -18.94
N PRO A 377 -27.54 -8.33 -17.76
CA PRO A 377 -27.31 -8.99 -16.46
C PRO A 377 -28.61 -9.63 -15.92
N SER A 378 -29.19 -10.55 -16.68
CA SER A 378 -30.42 -11.26 -16.33
C SER A 378 -30.17 -12.30 -15.24
N MET A 379 -31.22 -12.70 -14.52
CA MET A 379 -31.14 -13.81 -13.56
C MET A 379 -30.61 -15.12 -14.17
N ALA A 380 -30.95 -15.36 -15.44
CA ALA A 380 -30.48 -16.52 -16.18
C ALA A 380 -28.97 -16.46 -16.40
N SER A 381 -28.43 -15.29 -16.81
CA SER A 381 -26.99 -15.09 -17.02
C SER A 381 -26.16 -15.31 -15.74
N VAL A 382 -26.67 -14.90 -14.58
CA VAL A 382 -25.99 -15.08 -13.28
C VAL A 382 -25.99 -16.53 -12.82
N LYS A 383 -27.08 -17.25 -13.05
CA LYS A 383 -27.12 -18.69 -12.76
C LYS A 383 -26.20 -19.47 -13.69
N ALA A 384 -26.18 -19.09 -14.97
CA ALA A 384 -25.32 -19.70 -15.96
C ALA A 384 -23.83 -19.44 -15.68
N SER A 385 -23.46 -18.24 -15.22
CA SER A 385 -22.06 -17.93 -14.90
C SER A 385 -21.50 -18.79 -13.77
N ILE A 386 -22.30 -19.11 -12.74
CA ILE A 386 -21.93 -20.03 -11.65
C ILE A 386 -21.76 -21.47 -12.16
N GLN A 387 -22.43 -21.83 -13.25
CA GLN A 387 -22.40 -23.18 -13.82
C GLN A 387 -21.34 -23.34 -14.92
N LEU A 388 -20.61 -22.29 -15.30
CA LEU A 388 -19.66 -22.34 -16.41
C LEU A 388 -18.57 -23.40 -16.22
N ASP A 389 -18.12 -23.63 -14.99
CA ASP A 389 -17.10 -24.64 -14.69
C ASP A 389 -17.54 -26.07 -15.10
N GLN A 390 -18.86 -26.31 -15.22
CA GLN A 390 -19.40 -27.59 -15.67
C GLN A 390 -19.12 -27.89 -17.15
N ILE A 391 -18.81 -26.87 -17.96
CA ILE A 391 -18.52 -27.02 -19.40
C ILE A 391 -17.06 -26.69 -19.74
N GLN A 392 -16.28 -26.11 -18.83
CA GLN A 392 -14.89 -25.75 -19.10
C GLN A 392 -13.99 -26.98 -19.24
N GLY A 393 -13.36 -27.15 -20.40
CA GLY A 393 -12.32 -28.14 -20.62
C GLY A 393 -12.79 -29.60 -20.66
N THR A 394 -14.08 -29.88 -20.44
CA THR A 394 -14.65 -31.25 -20.31
C THR A 394 -14.37 -32.13 -21.52
N ARG A 395 -14.38 -31.54 -22.71
CA ARG A 395 -14.03 -32.21 -23.98
C ARG A 395 -12.76 -31.67 -24.64
N GLY A 396 -12.10 -30.66 -24.05
CA GLY A 396 -10.96 -29.97 -24.66
C GLY A 396 -11.31 -28.67 -25.40
N ILE A 397 -12.49 -28.12 -25.11
CA ILE A 397 -12.89 -26.75 -25.45
C ILE A 397 -13.01 -25.94 -24.16
N TRP A 398 -12.47 -24.72 -24.18
CA TRP A 398 -12.69 -23.72 -23.13
C TRP A 398 -13.40 -22.53 -23.72
N PHE A 399 -14.24 -21.91 -22.92
CA PHE A 399 -14.96 -20.70 -23.30
C PHE A 399 -14.39 -19.54 -22.49
N SER A 400 -14.21 -18.36 -23.09
CA SER A 400 -13.48 -17.27 -22.41
C SER A 400 -13.85 -15.87 -22.89
N ASP A 401 -14.65 -15.14 -22.14
CA ASP A 401 -14.97 -13.75 -22.48
C ASP A 401 -15.53 -13.02 -21.26
N ALA A 402 -15.81 -11.73 -21.41
CA ALA A 402 -16.25 -10.84 -20.34
C ALA A 402 -17.57 -11.27 -19.66
N TYR A 403 -18.38 -12.13 -20.29
CA TYR A 403 -19.64 -12.64 -19.73
C TYR A 403 -19.46 -13.56 -18.51
N GLN A 404 -18.24 -14.03 -18.22
CA GLN A 404 -17.95 -14.83 -17.02
C GLN A 404 -17.95 -13.99 -15.72
N GLY A 405 -18.08 -12.67 -15.83
CA GLY A 405 -18.31 -11.77 -14.71
C GLY A 405 -19.32 -10.68 -15.05
N HIS A 406 -18.92 -9.41 -15.00
CA HIS A 406 -19.82 -8.27 -15.22
C HIS A 406 -19.85 -7.73 -16.66
N GLY A 407 -19.16 -8.37 -17.62
CA GLY A 407 -19.15 -7.92 -19.01
C GLY A 407 -18.12 -6.84 -19.36
N PHE A 408 -17.10 -6.62 -18.52
CA PHE A 408 -16.05 -5.60 -18.73
C PHE A 408 -14.64 -6.21 -18.89
N HIS A 409 -13.67 -5.35 -19.23
CA HIS A 409 -12.33 -5.74 -19.70
C HIS A 409 -11.50 -6.54 -18.68
N GLU A 410 -11.60 -6.23 -17.37
CA GLU A 410 -10.92 -7.02 -16.33
C GLU A 410 -11.41 -8.47 -16.30
N GLN A 411 -12.73 -8.67 -16.43
CA GLN A 411 -13.32 -10.00 -16.41
C GLN A 411 -12.98 -10.79 -17.68
N GLY A 412 -12.89 -10.10 -18.83
CA GLY A 412 -12.37 -10.69 -20.07
C GLY A 412 -10.93 -11.19 -19.89
N LEU A 413 -10.05 -10.37 -19.32
CA LEU A 413 -8.66 -10.75 -19.03
C LEU A 413 -8.59 -11.94 -18.06
N LYS A 414 -9.33 -11.91 -16.95
CA LYS A 414 -9.40 -13.01 -15.98
C LYS A 414 -9.89 -14.30 -16.62
N ALA A 415 -10.96 -14.25 -17.42
CA ALA A 415 -11.47 -15.40 -18.15
C ALA A 415 -10.43 -15.95 -19.14
N GLY A 416 -9.67 -15.06 -19.79
CA GLY A 416 -8.59 -15.44 -20.71
C GLY A 416 -7.51 -16.25 -20.00
N LYS A 417 -7.03 -15.72 -18.86
CA LYS A 417 -6.01 -16.36 -18.03
C LYS A 417 -6.50 -17.70 -17.46
N ALA A 418 -7.73 -17.74 -16.94
CA ALA A 418 -8.31 -18.97 -16.38
C ALA A 418 -8.46 -20.07 -17.44
N ALA A 419 -8.92 -19.73 -18.65
CA ALA A 419 -9.02 -20.68 -19.75
C ALA A 419 -7.63 -21.22 -20.15
N ALA A 420 -6.62 -20.35 -20.25
CA ALA A 420 -5.25 -20.76 -20.55
C ALA A 420 -4.65 -21.67 -19.46
N GLN A 421 -4.84 -21.34 -18.19
CA GLN A 421 -4.39 -22.18 -17.07
C GLN A 421 -5.08 -23.54 -17.05
N GLY A 422 -6.39 -23.57 -17.33
CA GLY A 422 -7.15 -24.81 -17.50
C GLY A 422 -6.64 -25.69 -18.64
N VAL A 423 -6.29 -25.09 -19.78
CA VAL A 423 -5.65 -25.80 -20.91
C VAL A 423 -4.29 -26.41 -20.49
N LEU A 424 -3.54 -25.72 -19.63
CA LEU A 424 -2.23 -26.17 -19.15
C LEU A 424 -2.31 -27.14 -17.95
N GLY A 425 -3.51 -27.44 -17.43
CA GLY A 425 -3.70 -28.32 -16.28
C GLY A 425 -3.19 -27.75 -14.95
N LYS A 426 -3.06 -26.42 -14.83
CA LYS A 426 -2.71 -25.74 -13.58
C LYS A 426 -3.99 -25.46 -12.77
N GLU A 427 -3.89 -25.48 -11.44
CA GLU A 427 -4.99 -24.98 -10.60
C GLU A 427 -5.29 -23.53 -10.96
N VAL A 428 -6.58 -23.23 -11.16
CA VAL A 428 -7.05 -21.88 -11.43
C VAL A 428 -6.99 -21.13 -10.10
N ASP A 429 -6.01 -20.24 -9.95
CA ASP A 429 -6.06 -19.24 -8.88
C ASP A 429 -7.32 -18.41 -9.10
N HIS A 430 -8.37 -18.67 -8.31
CA HIS A 430 -9.54 -17.79 -8.28
C HIS A 430 -9.08 -16.45 -7.71
N VAL A 431 -8.62 -15.55 -8.57
CA VAL A 431 -8.17 -14.21 -8.18
C VAL A 431 -9.38 -13.41 -7.71
N VAL A 432 -9.67 -13.53 -6.41
CA VAL A 432 -10.67 -12.79 -5.67
C VAL A 432 -10.42 -11.30 -5.90
N ASN A 433 -11.44 -10.56 -6.32
CA ASN A 433 -11.35 -9.09 -6.33
C ASN A 433 -11.01 -8.67 -4.89
N PRO A 434 -9.91 -7.92 -4.66
CA PRO A 434 -9.55 -7.51 -3.32
C PRO A 434 -10.77 -6.83 -2.68
N LYS A 435 -11.12 -7.27 -1.47
CA LYS A 435 -12.22 -6.64 -0.71
C LYS A 435 -11.93 -5.15 -0.64
N GLN A 436 -12.84 -4.35 -1.18
CA GLN A 436 -12.69 -2.90 -1.07
C GLN A 436 -12.76 -2.51 0.39
N MET A 437 -11.78 -1.75 0.84
CA MET A 437 -11.80 -1.10 2.14
C MET A 437 -12.93 -0.06 2.15
N VAL A 438 -14.01 -0.34 2.89
CA VAL A 438 -15.13 0.58 3.05
C VAL A 438 -14.99 1.28 4.40
N PRO A 439 -14.41 2.48 4.46
CA PRO A 439 -14.27 3.19 5.73
C PRO A 439 -15.64 3.60 6.29
N SER A 440 -15.78 3.54 7.60
CA SER A 440 -16.85 4.21 8.35
C SER A 440 -16.80 5.72 8.13
N TRP A 441 -17.86 6.46 8.49
CA TRP A 441 -17.87 7.93 8.35
C TRP A 441 -16.73 8.60 9.12
N THR A 442 -16.39 8.07 10.30
CA THR A 442 -15.27 8.54 11.12
C THR A 442 -13.92 8.26 10.47
N GLU A 443 -13.74 7.05 9.91
CA GLU A 443 -12.51 6.68 9.17
C GLU A 443 -12.38 7.47 7.86
N ALA A 444 -13.47 7.72 7.15
CA ALA A 444 -13.47 8.53 5.93
C ALA A 444 -13.08 9.99 6.21
N GLY A 445 -13.58 10.55 7.33
CA GLY A 445 -13.16 11.85 7.84
C GLY A 445 -11.67 11.88 8.20
N ALA A 446 -11.19 10.88 8.93
CA ALA A 446 -9.78 10.74 9.29
C ALA A 446 -8.88 10.59 8.05
N ARG A 447 -9.29 9.78 7.08
CA ARG A 447 -8.62 9.60 5.79
C ARG A 447 -8.46 10.92 5.04
N LEU A 448 -9.52 11.72 4.97
CA LEU A 448 -9.46 13.04 4.34
C LEU A 448 -8.48 13.99 5.06
N LEU A 449 -8.46 13.97 6.39
CA LEU A 449 -7.54 14.79 7.19
C LEU A 449 -6.08 14.38 6.98
N VAL A 450 -5.79 13.07 7.04
CA VAL A 450 -4.45 12.52 6.80
C VAL A 450 -3.99 12.85 5.39
N ALA A 451 -4.83 12.61 4.37
CA ALA A 451 -4.48 12.91 2.98
C ALA A 451 -4.20 14.40 2.75
N ARG A 452 -5.04 15.29 3.31
CA ARG A 452 -4.83 16.74 3.21
C ARG A 452 -3.54 17.20 3.87
N PHE A 453 -3.19 16.60 5.00
CA PHE A 453 -1.92 16.89 5.65
C PHE A 453 -0.74 16.40 4.82
N LEU A 454 -0.73 15.14 4.40
CA LEU A 454 0.39 14.57 3.65
C LEU A 454 0.63 15.35 2.35
N ASN A 455 -0.45 15.81 1.69
CA ASN A 455 -0.36 16.65 0.50
C ASN A 455 0.23 18.04 0.77
N ARG A 456 0.10 18.58 1.99
CA ARG A 456 0.71 19.87 2.37
C ARG A 456 2.12 19.72 2.90
N SER A 457 2.41 18.61 3.56
CA SER A 457 3.65 18.41 4.30
C SER A 457 4.74 17.73 3.47
N ILE A 458 4.38 16.94 2.45
CA ILE A 458 5.35 16.23 1.61
C ILE A 458 5.61 17.04 0.34
N SER A 459 6.75 17.72 0.33
CA SER A 459 7.31 18.45 -0.81
C SER A 459 8.59 17.79 -1.36
N ILE A 460 9.35 17.10 -0.51
CA ILE A 460 10.59 16.39 -0.84
C ILE A 460 10.34 14.88 -0.79
N GLY A 461 10.66 14.17 -1.88
CA GLY A 461 10.44 12.72 -2.02
C GLY A 461 9.01 12.36 -2.44
N ASN A 462 8.74 11.06 -2.59
CA ASN A 462 7.44 10.55 -3.04
C ASN A 462 6.89 9.48 -2.09
N LEU A 463 5.72 9.75 -1.52
CA LEU A 463 4.97 8.80 -0.70
C LEU A 463 3.71 8.37 -1.44
N ILE A 464 3.53 7.06 -1.61
CA ILE A 464 2.32 6.48 -2.20
C ILE A 464 1.63 5.63 -1.14
N LEU A 465 0.36 5.92 -0.86
CA LEU A 465 -0.53 5.05 -0.09
C LEU A 465 -1.36 4.21 -1.07
N LEU A 466 -1.25 2.89 -0.96
CA LEU A 466 -2.03 1.91 -1.69
C LEU A 466 -3.04 1.29 -0.73
N GLU A 467 -4.30 1.67 -0.83
CA GLU A 467 -5.36 1.10 0.00
C GLU A 467 -5.79 -0.26 -0.52
N ASP A 468 -6.06 -1.22 0.37
CA ASP A 468 -6.69 -2.48 0.00
C ASP A 468 -8.08 -2.19 -0.58
N GLY A 469 -8.30 -2.61 -1.83
CA GLY A 469 -9.38 -2.08 -2.66
C GLY A 469 -8.93 -1.11 -3.74
N GLY A 470 -7.61 -0.89 -3.89
CA GLY A 470 -6.94 -0.30 -5.05
C GLY A 470 -7.06 1.22 -5.21
N SER A 471 -7.43 1.95 -4.17
CA SER A 471 -7.28 3.41 -4.19
C SER A 471 -5.82 3.77 -3.95
N MET A 472 -5.27 4.65 -4.79
CA MET A 472 -3.90 5.15 -4.66
C MET A 472 -3.92 6.65 -4.36
N LEU A 473 -3.20 7.04 -3.30
CA LEU A 473 -2.96 8.43 -2.96
C LEU A 473 -1.45 8.69 -3.07
N SER A 474 -1.04 9.55 -3.99
CA SER A 474 0.36 9.94 -4.17
C SER A 474 0.58 11.35 -3.63
N PHE A 475 1.65 11.53 -2.87
CA PHE A 475 2.05 12.79 -2.25
C PHE A 475 3.50 13.11 -2.61
N GLY A 476 3.80 14.40 -2.82
CA GLY A 476 5.10 14.87 -3.29
C GLY A 476 5.27 14.76 -4.81
N ASP A 477 6.46 15.14 -5.30
CA ASP A 477 6.78 15.17 -6.72
C ASP A 477 7.38 13.83 -7.20
N ALA A 478 6.74 13.19 -8.17
CA ALA A 478 7.20 11.97 -8.81
C ALA A 478 8.23 12.22 -9.93
N SER A 479 8.40 13.47 -10.36
CA SER A 479 9.24 13.89 -11.50
C SER A 479 10.56 14.56 -11.10
N GLY A 480 10.74 14.85 -9.80
CA GLY A 480 11.93 15.48 -9.25
C GLY A 480 13.15 14.54 -9.18
N LYS A 481 14.35 15.10 -9.39
CA LYS A 481 15.64 14.38 -9.41
C LYS A 481 16.13 13.84 -8.05
N GLN A 482 15.31 13.81 -6.98
CA GLN A 482 15.72 13.34 -5.64
C GLN A 482 15.05 12.00 -5.26
N HIS A 483 15.90 11.04 -4.85
CA HIS A 483 15.74 9.60 -5.03
C HIS A 483 14.99 8.80 -3.93
N VAL A 484 14.17 9.39 -3.06
CA VAL A 484 13.50 8.63 -1.98
C VAL A 484 12.02 8.42 -2.25
N LYS A 485 11.64 7.17 -2.54
CA LYS A 485 10.26 6.72 -2.76
C LYS A 485 9.86 5.70 -1.68
N SER A 486 8.68 5.89 -1.10
CA SER A 486 8.07 4.90 -0.20
C SER A 486 6.66 4.57 -0.66
N VAL A 487 6.33 3.28 -0.70
CA VAL A 487 5.00 2.78 -1.08
C VAL A 487 4.45 1.96 0.09
N LEU A 488 3.48 2.55 0.80
CA LEU A 488 2.80 1.96 1.94
C LEU A 488 1.48 1.34 1.47
N ARG A 489 1.23 0.07 1.79
CA ARG A 489 -0.07 -0.57 1.62
C ARG A 489 -0.89 -0.43 2.90
N VAL A 490 -2.13 0.02 2.80
CA VAL A 490 -3.07 0.16 3.92
C VAL A 490 -4.09 -0.96 3.82
N HIS A 491 -4.05 -1.88 4.78
CA HIS A 491 -4.93 -3.05 4.85
C HIS A 491 -6.22 -2.80 5.62
N ASP A 492 -6.20 -1.84 6.55
CA ASP A 492 -7.31 -1.58 7.47
C ASP A 492 -7.57 -0.06 7.60
N PRO A 493 -8.82 0.42 7.48
CA PRO A 493 -9.15 1.84 7.64
C PRO A 493 -8.74 2.43 8.99
N MET A 494 -8.61 1.61 10.03
CA MET A 494 -8.15 2.02 11.36
C MET A 494 -6.78 2.70 11.33
N PHE A 495 -5.96 2.41 10.32
CA PHE A 495 -4.74 3.16 10.02
C PHE A 495 -5.00 4.69 10.03
N TYR A 496 -5.99 5.15 9.27
CA TYR A 496 -6.28 6.58 9.15
C TYR A 496 -6.75 7.20 10.45
N TRP A 497 -7.60 6.48 11.18
CA TRP A 497 -8.10 6.94 12.47
C TRP A 497 -6.96 7.12 13.47
N LYS A 498 -6.07 6.13 13.55
CA LYS A 498 -4.94 6.12 14.48
C LYS A 498 -3.89 7.16 14.15
N VAL A 499 -3.52 7.29 12.88
CA VAL A 499 -2.61 8.36 12.43
C VAL A 499 -3.22 9.74 12.72
N ALA A 500 -4.52 9.94 12.45
CA ALA A 500 -5.18 11.22 12.67
C ALA A 500 -5.32 11.61 14.16
N THR A 501 -5.43 10.65 15.07
CA THR A 501 -5.70 10.89 16.49
C THR A 501 -4.47 10.77 17.39
N GLU A 502 -3.49 9.95 17.00
CA GLU A 502 -2.31 9.60 17.80
C GLU A 502 -0.97 9.89 17.09
N SER A 503 -0.98 10.50 15.90
CA SER A 503 0.23 11.02 15.23
C SER A 503 1.33 9.97 15.00
N ASP A 504 2.56 10.18 15.49
CA ASP A 504 3.72 9.26 15.38
C ASP A 504 3.46 7.94 16.09
N LEU A 505 2.88 7.99 17.29
CA LEU A 505 2.48 6.78 18.01
C LEU A 505 1.37 6.04 17.26
N GLY A 506 0.45 6.77 16.64
CA GLY A 506 -0.61 6.20 15.80
C GLY A 506 -0.07 5.48 14.56
N LEU A 507 0.96 6.05 13.91
CA LEU A 507 1.65 5.41 12.80
C LEU A 507 2.39 4.13 13.24
N ALA A 508 3.10 4.19 14.37
CA ALA A 508 3.77 3.03 14.95
C ALA A 508 2.77 1.92 15.31
N ASP A 509 1.67 2.27 15.99
CA ASP A 509 0.58 1.36 16.32
C ASP A 509 0.00 0.71 15.06
N ALA A 510 -0.19 1.47 13.99
CA ALA A 510 -0.76 0.92 12.77
C ALA A 510 0.16 -0.09 12.08
N TYR A 511 1.46 0.17 12.07
CA TYR A 511 2.45 -0.80 11.59
C TYR A 511 2.49 -2.06 12.48
N ILE A 512 2.56 -1.87 13.79
CA ILE A 512 2.66 -2.95 14.78
C ILE A 512 1.43 -3.87 14.75
N ASN A 513 0.23 -3.31 14.59
CA ASN A 513 -1.00 -4.11 14.50
C ASN A 513 -1.24 -4.68 13.10
N GLY A 514 -0.38 -4.40 12.11
CA GLY A 514 -0.49 -4.94 10.76
C GLY A 514 -1.56 -4.29 9.89
N TRP A 515 -2.05 -3.10 10.29
CA TRP A 515 -3.01 -2.32 9.49
C TRP A 515 -2.37 -1.70 8.25
N CYS A 516 -1.05 -1.62 8.21
CA CYS A 516 -0.30 -1.26 7.02
C CYS A 516 0.97 -2.11 6.87
N SER A 517 1.46 -2.18 5.63
CA SER A 517 2.74 -2.78 5.28
C SER A 517 3.42 -1.95 4.19
N PHE A 518 4.61 -2.34 3.76
CA PHE A 518 5.32 -1.68 2.65
C PHE A 518 5.52 -2.64 1.50
N VAL A 519 5.45 -2.11 0.27
CA VAL A 519 5.76 -2.89 -0.94
C VAL A 519 7.22 -3.34 -0.92
N ASP A 520 8.12 -2.41 -0.62
CA ASP A 520 9.52 -2.72 -0.32
C ASP A 520 9.65 -3.05 1.17
N LYS A 521 9.82 -4.34 1.47
CA LYS A 521 9.94 -4.84 2.84
C LYS A 521 11.26 -4.45 3.52
N LYS A 522 12.27 -4.00 2.79
CA LYS A 522 13.62 -3.72 3.33
C LYS A 522 13.86 -2.21 3.50
N GLU A 523 13.50 -1.43 2.49
CA GLU A 523 13.74 0.02 2.46
C GLU A 523 12.46 0.85 2.64
N GLY A 524 11.27 0.28 2.47
CA GLY A 524 10.01 1.05 2.44
C GLY A 524 9.76 1.88 3.71
N LEU A 525 9.89 1.27 4.89
CA LEU A 525 9.72 1.96 6.17
C LEU A 525 10.85 2.97 6.43
N LEU A 526 12.09 2.64 6.04
CA LEU A 526 13.23 3.56 6.16
C LEU A 526 12.99 4.81 5.31
N ASN A 527 12.63 4.61 4.04
CA ASN A 527 12.33 5.68 3.10
C ASN A 527 11.19 6.56 3.58
N LEU A 528 10.18 6.00 4.25
CA LEU A 528 9.10 6.78 4.86
C LEU A 528 9.64 7.77 5.91
N PHE A 529 10.50 7.30 6.82
CA PHE A 529 11.10 8.19 7.82
C PHE A 529 12.05 9.21 7.21
N LEU A 530 12.84 8.82 6.19
CA LEU A 530 13.70 9.75 5.47
C LEU A 530 12.90 10.88 4.79
N ILE A 531 11.74 10.56 4.19
CA ILE A 531 10.82 11.54 3.62
C ILE A 531 10.30 12.49 4.72
N PHE A 532 9.83 11.97 5.85
CA PHE A 532 9.32 12.81 6.94
C PHE A 532 10.39 13.73 7.54
N ILE A 533 11.61 13.21 7.72
CA ILE A 533 12.74 13.99 8.23
C ILE A 533 13.11 15.11 7.24
N ALA A 534 13.27 14.77 5.95
CA ALA A 534 13.67 15.76 4.94
C ALA A 534 12.67 16.92 4.82
N ASN A 535 11.37 16.65 4.95
CA ASN A 535 10.34 17.68 4.88
C ASN A 535 10.22 18.53 6.14
N ARG A 536 10.60 18.00 7.31
CA ARG A 536 10.65 18.77 8.56
C ARG A 536 11.74 19.84 8.50
N ASP A 537 12.87 19.52 7.91
CA ASP A 537 14.08 20.36 7.92
C ASP A 537 14.16 21.33 6.70
N ALA A 538 13.13 21.38 5.85
CA ALA A 538 13.12 22.18 4.63
C ALA A 538 12.86 23.70 4.89
N PRO A 539 13.68 24.62 4.34
CA PRO A 539 13.62 26.05 4.67
C PRO A 539 12.38 26.82 4.15
N ASN A 540 11.59 26.24 3.24
CA ASN A 540 10.43 26.87 2.60
C ASN A 540 9.07 26.39 3.15
N SER A 541 9.01 25.71 4.31
CA SER A 541 7.73 25.40 4.94
C SER A 541 7.05 26.68 5.44
N SER A 542 6.22 27.28 4.58
CA SER A 542 5.44 28.50 4.81
C SER A 542 4.26 28.27 5.78
N SER A 543 4.47 27.47 6.82
CA SER A 543 3.54 27.25 7.91
C SER A 543 4.23 27.48 9.25
N SER A 544 4.11 28.70 9.75
CA SER A 544 4.22 29.06 11.17
C SER A 544 3.22 28.32 12.09
N VAL A 545 2.57 27.26 11.59
CA VAL A 545 1.66 26.34 12.28
C VAL A 545 2.34 25.01 12.60
N VAL A 546 3.54 24.72 12.07
CA VAL A 546 4.39 23.62 12.53
C VAL A 546 5.13 24.08 13.80
N SER A 547 4.39 24.26 14.89
CA SER A 547 4.95 24.70 16.17
C SER A 547 5.32 23.50 17.06
N LYS A 548 6.63 23.34 17.33
CA LYS A 548 7.25 22.95 18.62
C LYS A 548 6.67 21.77 19.45
N ARG A 549 5.86 20.88 18.88
CA ARG A 549 5.36 19.63 19.49
C ARG A 549 5.03 18.61 18.39
N GLY A 550 6.00 17.78 18.01
CA GLY A 550 5.85 16.69 17.06
C GLY A 550 5.49 17.16 15.63
N TRP A 551 5.73 16.28 14.67
CA TRP A 551 5.36 16.45 13.26
C TRP A 551 3.85 16.64 12.97
N TRP A 552 2.99 16.62 14.01
CA TRP A 552 1.54 16.87 13.95
C TRP A 552 1.02 17.29 15.33
N THR A 553 0.21 18.35 15.37
CA THR A 553 -0.74 18.58 16.47
C THR A 553 -2.14 18.19 15.96
N PRO A 554 -2.74 17.08 16.42
CA PRO A 554 -4.08 16.69 15.97
C PRO A 554 -5.12 17.75 16.33
N MET A 555 -5.97 18.11 15.37
CA MET A 555 -7.01 19.14 15.50
C MET A 555 -8.28 18.65 16.25
N LEU A 556 -8.36 17.36 16.57
CA LEU A 556 -9.53 16.75 17.23
C LEU A 556 -9.37 16.76 18.75
N LEU A 557 -10.42 17.19 19.46
CA LEU A 557 -10.54 17.19 20.94
C LEU A 557 -10.23 15.83 21.59
N THR A 558 -10.32 14.71 20.86
CA THR A 558 -9.99 13.36 21.32
C THR A 558 -8.49 13.14 21.55
N ALA A 559 -7.62 13.94 20.93
CA ALA A 559 -6.17 13.88 21.12
C ALA A 559 -5.73 14.33 22.51
N GLY A 560 -6.52 15.17 23.21
CA GLY A 560 -6.26 15.54 24.59
C GLY A 560 -6.31 14.34 25.56
N LEU A 561 -7.23 13.40 25.32
CA LEU A 561 -7.37 12.19 26.16
C LEU A 561 -6.31 11.13 25.81
N ALA A 562 -6.03 10.91 24.53
CA ALA A 562 -4.97 9.99 24.10
C ALA A 562 -3.58 10.48 24.54
N SER A 563 -3.29 11.78 24.35
CA SER A 563 -2.05 12.41 24.81
C SER A 563 -1.94 12.42 26.33
N ALA A 564 -3.04 12.63 27.07
CA ALA A 564 -3.04 12.55 28.53
C ALA A 564 -2.70 11.14 29.04
N LYS A 565 -3.19 10.08 28.39
CA LYS A 565 -2.83 8.68 28.74
C LYS A 565 -1.31 8.46 28.63
N TYR A 566 -0.70 8.85 27.51
CA TYR A 566 0.73 8.69 27.30
C TYR A 566 1.55 9.61 28.23
N PHE A 567 1.07 10.82 28.48
CA PHE A 567 1.70 11.75 29.41
C PHE A 567 1.68 11.23 30.87
N LEU A 568 0.56 10.69 31.36
CA LEU A 568 0.45 10.09 32.69
C LEU A 568 1.31 8.82 32.83
N ARG A 569 1.40 8.01 31.78
CA ARG A 569 2.33 6.86 31.73
C ARG A 569 3.79 7.32 31.76
N HIS A 570 4.12 8.37 31.01
CA HIS A 570 5.47 8.91 30.96
C HIS A 570 5.93 9.45 32.33
N THR A 571 5.08 10.22 33.02
CA THR A 571 5.42 10.78 34.34
C THR A 571 5.56 9.72 35.44
N SER A 572 4.85 8.60 35.35
CA SER A 572 4.98 7.48 36.29
C SER A 572 6.23 6.60 36.07
N ARG A 573 6.94 6.76 34.95
CA ARG A 573 8.13 5.97 34.57
C ARG A 573 9.47 6.68 34.83
N LYS A 574 9.51 7.73 35.64
CA LYS A 574 10.75 8.46 36.01
C LYS A 574 11.79 7.55 36.70
N ASN A 575 13.08 7.75 36.42
CA ASN A 575 14.19 6.86 36.84
C ASN A 575 14.68 7.05 38.29
N SER A 576 13.77 6.93 39.26
CA SER A 576 14.16 6.71 40.66
C SER A 576 14.88 5.36 40.82
N VAL A 577 15.61 5.12 41.92
CA VAL A 577 16.39 3.87 42.12
C VAL A 577 15.54 2.61 41.91
N THR A 578 14.35 2.55 42.50
CA THR A 578 13.46 1.38 42.37
C THR A 578 12.83 1.28 40.98
N GLN A 579 12.51 2.41 40.35
CA GLN A 579 11.88 2.42 39.02
C GLN A 579 12.89 2.16 37.89
N THR A 580 14.15 2.59 38.05
CA THR A 580 15.24 2.33 37.09
C THR A 580 15.44 0.83 36.89
N ARG A 581 15.49 0.07 37.99
CA ARG A 581 15.56 -1.40 37.93
C ARG A 581 14.37 -2.00 37.17
N ARG A 582 13.14 -1.55 37.43
CA ARG A 582 11.92 -2.03 36.75
C ARG A 582 11.92 -1.70 35.25
N ASN A 583 12.37 -0.50 34.89
CA ASN A 583 12.42 -0.07 33.49
C ASN A 583 13.46 -0.89 32.70
N ILE A 584 14.62 -1.16 33.30
CA ILE A 584 15.71 -1.95 32.70
C ILE A 584 15.31 -3.43 32.60
N SER A 585 14.77 -4.03 33.68
CA SER A 585 14.35 -5.44 33.68
C SER A 585 13.29 -5.73 32.61
N GLN A 586 12.34 -4.81 32.38
CA GLN A 586 11.29 -4.97 31.36
C GLN A 586 11.83 -5.14 29.93
N HIS A 587 13.00 -4.59 29.62
CA HIS A 587 13.62 -4.70 28.30
C HIS A 587 14.66 -5.83 28.24
N TYR A 588 15.53 -5.94 29.24
CA TYR A 588 16.69 -6.84 29.21
C TYR A 588 16.42 -8.24 29.73
N ASP A 589 15.33 -8.46 30.48
CA ASP A 589 14.95 -9.78 30.99
C ASP A 589 13.93 -10.48 30.06
N LEU A 590 13.83 -10.07 28.78
CA LEU A 590 12.96 -10.72 27.79
C LEU A 590 13.38 -12.16 27.51
N SER A 591 14.61 -12.35 27.02
CA SER A 591 15.27 -13.65 26.83
C SER A 591 16.66 -13.45 26.21
N ASN A 592 17.68 -14.10 26.77
CA ASN A 592 19.04 -14.08 26.20
C ASN A 592 19.10 -14.78 24.85
N ASP A 593 18.28 -15.83 24.68
CA ASP A 593 18.16 -16.56 23.43
C ASP A 593 17.63 -15.62 22.35
N PHE A 594 16.61 -14.80 22.66
CA PHE A 594 16.10 -13.79 21.74
C PHE A 594 17.17 -12.78 21.30
N PHE A 595 17.92 -12.20 22.25
CA PHE A 595 19.00 -11.26 21.93
C PHE A 595 20.09 -11.91 21.06
N SER A 596 20.42 -13.18 21.32
CA SER A 596 21.44 -13.91 20.56
C SER A 596 21.07 -14.15 19.09
N LEU A 597 19.78 -14.09 18.73
CA LEU A 597 19.31 -14.28 17.35
C LEU A 597 19.57 -13.08 16.44
N PHE A 598 19.85 -11.89 16.99
CA PHE A 598 20.16 -10.71 16.17
C PHE A 598 21.49 -10.02 16.50
N LEU A 599 22.00 -10.19 17.72
CA LEU A 599 23.33 -9.71 18.11
C LEU A 599 24.44 -10.59 17.54
N ASP A 600 25.67 -10.10 17.59
CA ASP A 600 26.85 -10.91 17.32
C ASP A 600 27.23 -11.78 18.54
N LYS A 601 28.25 -12.63 18.39
CA LYS A 601 28.71 -13.55 19.44
C LYS A 601 29.20 -12.87 20.72
N THR A 602 29.61 -11.60 20.65
CA THR A 602 29.99 -10.83 21.83
C THR A 602 28.80 -10.40 22.68
N MET A 603 27.57 -10.61 22.17
CA MET A 603 26.32 -10.12 22.77
C MET A 603 26.37 -8.61 23.02
N THR A 604 26.98 -7.84 22.11
CA THR A 604 27.12 -6.40 22.30
C THR A 604 25.92 -5.65 21.72
N TYR A 605 25.05 -5.15 22.59
CA TYR A 605 23.89 -4.34 22.19
C TYR A 605 24.19 -2.83 22.29
N SER A 606 25.11 -2.37 21.44
CA SER A 606 25.52 -0.96 21.28
C SER A 606 26.16 -0.77 19.90
N CYS A 607 26.51 0.47 19.53
CA CYS A 607 27.11 0.79 18.24
C CYS A 607 28.41 0.00 17.96
N GLY A 608 28.53 -0.61 16.78
CA GLY A 608 29.78 -1.16 16.25
C GLY A 608 30.55 -0.13 15.40
N ILE A 609 31.86 -0.31 15.23
CA ILE A 609 32.70 0.57 14.39
C ILE A 609 33.19 -0.22 13.18
N PHE A 610 32.61 0.03 12.01
CA PHE A 610 32.90 -0.58 10.72
C PHE A 610 34.03 0.17 9.99
N LYS A 611 34.94 -0.59 9.38
CA LYS A 611 35.92 -0.04 8.42
C LYS A 611 35.34 0.05 7.00
N ARG A 612 34.44 -0.86 6.66
CA ARG A 612 33.77 -0.99 5.36
C ARG A 612 32.32 -1.46 5.61
N GLU A 613 31.40 -1.10 4.72
CA GLU A 613 29.97 -1.43 4.86
C GLU A 613 29.68 -2.94 4.81
N ASP A 614 30.54 -3.72 4.14
CA ASP A 614 30.40 -5.19 3.97
C ASP A 614 31.04 -6.00 5.10
N GLU A 615 31.58 -5.34 6.12
CA GLU A 615 32.23 -6.00 7.24
C GLU A 615 31.23 -6.65 8.21
N SER A 616 31.58 -7.80 8.77
CA SER A 616 30.74 -8.51 9.74
C SER A 616 30.51 -7.68 11.02
N LEU A 617 29.30 -7.78 11.59
CA LEU A 617 28.95 -7.15 12.87
C LEU A 617 29.91 -7.53 14.01
N GLU A 618 30.35 -8.79 14.10
CA GLU A 618 31.31 -9.25 15.13
C GLU A 618 32.64 -8.47 15.06
N ALA A 619 33.20 -8.30 13.86
CA ALA A 619 34.44 -7.55 13.68
C ALA A 619 34.30 -6.06 14.04
N SER A 620 33.15 -5.44 13.71
CA SER A 620 32.88 -4.04 14.05
C SER A 620 32.70 -3.84 15.56
N GLN A 621 32.09 -4.79 16.25
CA GLN A 621 31.94 -4.77 17.71
C GLN A 621 33.29 -4.95 18.43
N ILE A 622 34.08 -5.95 18.05
CA ILE A 622 35.42 -6.17 18.64
C ILE A 622 36.29 -4.92 18.47
N ARG A 623 36.21 -4.26 17.31
CA ARG A 623 36.94 -2.99 17.07
C ARG A 623 36.51 -1.89 18.01
N LYS A 624 35.20 -1.72 18.20
CA LYS A 624 34.66 -0.73 19.14
C LYS A 624 35.15 -1.00 20.57
N LEU A 625 35.12 -2.26 21.01
CA LEU A 625 35.63 -2.64 22.33
C LEU A 625 37.13 -2.29 22.48
N ASN A 626 37.94 -2.60 21.47
CA ASN A 626 39.36 -2.25 21.47
C ASN A 626 39.61 -0.73 21.51
N LEU A 627 38.77 0.05 20.81
CA LEU A 627 38.86 1.51 20.83
C LEU A 627 38.55 2.08 22.22
N LEU A 628 37.54 1.53 22.92
CA LEU A 628 37.23 1.92 24.30
C LEU A 628 38.40 1.61 25.25
N ILE A 629 39.00 0.42 25.13
CA ILE A 629 40.19 0.01 25.91
C ILE A 629 41.36 0.96 25.65
N TYR A 630 41.60 1.28 24.37
CA TYR A 630 42.65 2.21 23.96
C TYR A 630 42.45 3.61 24.54
N LYS A 631 41.24 4.19 24.40
CA LYS A 631 40.90 5.51 24.95
C LYS A 631 40.99 5.55 26.47
N ALA A 632 40.64 4.45 27.12
CA ALA A 632 40.78 4.32 28.56
C ALA A 632 42.24 4.14 28.98
N LYS A 633 43.20 3.87 28.09
CA LYS A 633 44.60 3.57 28.46
C LYS A 633 44.69 2.57 29.61
N VAL A 634 44.03 1.42 29.45
CA VAL A 634 44.01 0.36 30.48
C VAL A 634 45.36 -0.37 30.50
N GLU A 635 45.85 -0.66 31.71
CA GLU A 635 47.14 -1.33 31.95
C GLU A 635 46.91 -2.46 32.97
N ARG A 636 47.90 -3.33 33.14
CA ARG A 636 47.78 -4.57 33.92
C ARG A 636 47.51 -4.35 35.41
N ASP A 637 48.02 -3.27 35.99
CA ASP A 637 47.90 -2.93 37.40
C ASP A 637 46.62 -2.14 37.73
N HIS A 638 45.92 -1.65 36.72
CA HIS A 638 44.69 -0.88 36.89
C HIS A 638 43.51 -1.75 37.37
N HIS A 639 42.58 -1.10 38.07
CA HIS A 639 41.25 -1.61 38.34
C HIS A 639 40.20 -0.80 37.56
N VAL A 640 39.53 -1.47 36.63
CA VAL A 640 38.49 -0.89 35.78
C VAL A 640 37.11 -1.08 36.39
N LEU A 641 36.31 -0.02 36.42
CA LEU A 641 34.87 -0.06 36.69
C LEU A 641 34.10 0.11 35.38
N GLU A 642 33.22 -0.82 35.08
CA GLU A 642 32.23 -0.69 34.00
C GLU A 642 30.85 -0.44 34.57
N ILE A 643 30.26 0.69 34.19
CA ILE A 643 28.91 1.08 34.58
C ILE A 643 27.96 0.67 33.46
N GLY A 644 27.18 -0.40 33.69
CA GLY A 644 26.32 -1.01 32.69
C GLY A 644 27.03 -2.10 31.90
N SER A 645 27.41 -3.20 32.57
CA SER A 645 28.28 -4.23 32.00
C SER A 645 27.65 -5.14 30.94
N GLY A 646 26.35 -4.99 30.70
CA GLY A 646 25.59 -5.82 29.76
C GLY A 646 25.85 -7.31 29.97
N TRP A 647 26.18 -8.00 28.88
CA TRP A 647 26.48 -9.43 28.85
C TRP A 647 27.95 -9.78 29.11
N GLY A 648 28.78 -8.81 29.54
CA GLY A 648 30.18 -9.02 29.94
C GLY A 648 31.21 -9.04 28.80
N GLY A 649 30.81 -8.69 27.57
CA GLY A 649 31.71 -8.69 26.40
C GLY A 649 32.92 -7.79 26.55
N LEU A 650 32.73 -6.56 27.06
CA LEU A 650 33.84 -5.61 27.30
C LEU A 650 34.75 -6.11 28.42
N ALA A 651 34.19 -6.62 29.53
CA ALA A 651 34.94 -7.16 30.66
C ALA A 651 35.92 -8.27 30.23
N ILE A 652 35.42 -9.24 29.46
CA ILE A 652 36.23 -10.35 28.94
C ILE A 652 37.33 -9.80 28.02
N GLN A 653 37.01 -8.87 27.13
CA GLN A 653 37.97 -8.32 26.19
C GLN A 653 39.08 -7.52 26.88
N VAL A 654 38.73 -6.68 27.85
CA VAL A 654 39.67 -5.87 28.64
C VAL A 654 40.66 -6.78 29.37
N VAL A 655 40.15 -7.75 30.14
CA VAL A 655 41.00 -8.62 30.96
C VAL A 655 41.84 -9.56 30.10
N LYS A 656 41.32 -10.07 28.97
CA LYS A 656 42.14 -10.87 28.03
C LYS A 656 43.32 -10.09 27.46
N GLN A 657 43.16 -8.79 27.22
CA GLN A 657 44.22 -7.96 26.63
C GLN A 657 45.24 -7.47 27.66
N THR A 658 44.80 -7.10 28.85
CA THR A 658 45.66 -6.39 29.82
C THR A 658 45.99 -7.23 31.06
N GLY A 659 45.14 -8.20 31.42
CA GLY A 659 45.22 -8.94 32.68
C GLY A 659 44.87 -8.10 33.92
N CYS A 660 44.23 -6.94 33.73
CA CYS A 660 43.86 -6.03 34.82
C CYS A 660 42.77 -6.60 35.74
N LYS A 661 42.44 -5.88 36.81
CA LYS A 661 41.24 -6.17 37.61
C LYS A 661 40.03 -5.46 37.01
N TYR A 662 38.86 -6.09 37.10
CA TYR A 662 37.64 -5.57 36.50
C TYR A 662 36.44 -5.73 37.44
N THR A 663 35.68 -4.66 37.60
CA THR A 663 34.37 -4.67 38.25
C THR A 663 33.31 -4.14 37.28
N GLY A 664 32.36 -4.99 36.89
CA GLY A 664 31.20 -4.57 36.09
C GLY A 664 29.93 -4.50 36.95
N ILE A 665 29.06 -3.53 36.69
CA ILE A 665 27.76 -3.45 37.36
C ILE A 665 26.61 -3.52 36.36
N THR A 666 25.55 -4.24 36.72
CA THR A 666 24.30 -4.32 35.96
C THR A 666 23.10 -4.30 36.89
N LEU A 667 21.93 -3.96 36.35
CA LEU A 667 20.64 -4.02 37.02
C LEU A 667 19.77 -5.21 36.57
N SER A 668 20.19 -5.94 35.53
CA SER A 668 19.50 -7.14 35.04
C SER A 668 20.10 -8.42 35.63
N GLU A 669 19.24 -9.26 36.19
CA GLU A 669 19.62 -10.56 36.77
C GLU A 669 20.04 -11.54 35.68
N GLU A 670 19.34 -11.52 34.54
CA GLU A 670 19.68 -12.36 33.39
C GLU A 670 21.05 -11.96 32.83
N GLN A 671 21.33 -10.65 32.68
CA GLN A 671 22.65 -10.10 32.30
C GLN A 671 23.77 -10.61 33.17
N LEU A 672 23.58 -10.49 34.47
CA LEU A 672 24.56 -10.96 35.44
C LEU A 672 24.84 -12.45 35.27
N LYS A 673 23.79 -13.27 35.21
CA LYS A 673 23.89 -14.73 35.15
C LYS A 673 24.63 -15.20 33.90
N TYR A 674 24.30 -14.63 32.75
CA TYR A 674 24.96 -14.95 31.48
C TYR A 674 26.41 -14.46 31.46
N ALA A 675 26.68 -13.24 31.92
CA ALA A 675 28.03 -12.68 31.97
C ALA A 675 28.95 -13.50 32.88
N GLN A 676 28.47 -13.92 34.06
CA GLN A 676 29.19 -14.82 34.95
C GLN A 676 29.48 -16.18 34.30
N GLY A 677 28.50 -16.76 33.59
CA GLY A 677 28.69 -17.98 32.81
C GLY A 677 29.80 -17.85 31.77
N LYS A 678 29.81 -16.76 31.01
CA LYS A 678 30.84 -16.48 29.99
C LYS A 678 32.22 -16.21 30.56
N VAL A 679 32.31 -15.54 31.70
CA VAL A 679 33.59 -15.33 32.41
C VAL A 679 34.16 -16.65 32.92
N LYS A 680 33.30 -17.53 33.44
CA LYS A 680 33.68 -18.88 33.87
C LYS A 680 34.16 -19.73 32.70
N GLU A 681 33.43 -19.74 31.58
CA GLU A 681 33.85 -20.41 30.35
C GLU A 681 35.21 -19.90 29.84
N ALA A 682 35.50 -18.61 30.02
CA ALA A 682 36.77 -17.99 29.64
C ALA A 682 37.90 -18.18 30.67
N GLY A 683 37.61 -18.71 31.87
CA GLY A 683 38.59 -18.90 32.94
C GLY A 683 39.11 -17.60 33.56
N LEU A 684 38.28 -16.55 33.63
CA LEU A 684 38.69 -15.20 34.08
C LEU A 684 38.07 -14.76 35.42
N GLU A 685 37.51 -15.71 36.19
CA GLU A 685 36.79 -15.45 37.44
C GLU A 685 37.65 -14.75 38.51
N ASP A 686 38.97 -14.96 38.50
CA ASP A 686 39.91 -14.33 39.45
C ASP A 686 40.14 -12.83 39.19
N HIS A 687 39.82 -12.37 37.98
CA HIS A 687 40.08 -11.01 37.53
C HIS A 687 38.83 -10.17 37.34
N ILE A 688 37.66 -10.80 37.10
CA ILE A 688 36.40 -10.12 36.78
C ILE A 688 35.38 -10.37 37.88
N THR A 689 34.87 -9.29 38.47
CA THR A 689 33.74 -9.32 39.42
C THR A 689 32.55 -8.59 38.82
N PHE A 690 31.37 -9.20 38.85
CA PHE A 690 30.12 -8.52 38.50
C PHE A 690 29.22 -8.29 39.71
N LEU A 691 28.60 -7.12 39.80
CA LEU A 691 27.67 -6.75 40.87
C LEU A 691 26.29 -6.43 40.31
N LEU A 692 25.25 -6.92 40.98
CA LEU A 692 23.87 -6.54 40.72
C LEU A 692 23.50 -5.31 41.56
N CYS A 693 23.84 -4.11 41.09
CA CYS A 693 23.51 -2.89 41.80
C CYS A 693 23.33 -1.69 40.87
N ASP A 694 22.65 -0.68 41.39
CA ASP A 694 22.55 0.62 40.75
C ASP A 694 23.88 1.38 40.91
N TYR A 695 24.25 2.20 39.92
CA TYR A 695 25.48 2.99 39.98
C TYR A 695 25.55 3.90 41.22
N ARG A 696 24.39 4.34 41.74
CA ARG A 696 24.27 5.14 42.97
C ARG A 696 24.60 4.36 44.25
N GLN A 697 24.75 3.05 44.16
CA GLN A 697 24.97 2.12 45.27
C GLN A 697 26.28 1.33 45.14
N ILE A 698 27.19 1.77 44.28
CA ILE A 698 28.51 1.15 44.13
C ILE A 698 29.26 1.25 45.47
N PRO A 699 29.90 0.16 45.94
CA PRO A 699 30.71 0.20 47.16
C PRO A 699 31.78 1.30 47.09
N ALA A 700 31.98 2.01 48.20
CA ALA A 700 32.95 3.10 48.29
C ALA A 700 34.37 2.62 47.98
N ARG A 701 34.81 2.86 46.75
CA ARG A 701 36.12 2.46 46.22
C ARG A 701 36.54 3.40 45.09
N LYS A 702 37.85 3.61 44.96
CA LYS A 702 38.47 4.31 43.83
C LYS A 702 38.89 3.33 42.74
N TYR A 703 38.62 3.69 41.49
CA TYR A 703 38.97 2.95 40.29
C TYR A 703 39.89 3.79 39.41
N ASP A 704 40.87 3.14 38.80
CA ASP A 704 41.85 3.81 37.94
C ASP A 704 41.22 4.19 36.60
N ARG A 705 40.25 3.38 36.13
CA ARG A 705 39.52 3.58 34.89
C ARG A 705 38.04 3.36 35.10
N ILE A 706 37.22 4.22 34.51
CA ILE A 706 35.78 4.03 34.43
C ILE A 706 35.40 3.97 32.95
N ILE A 707 34.59 2.99 32.56
CA ILE A 707 34.02 2.91 31.22
C ILE A 707 32.50 2.80 31.36
N SER A 708 31.76 3.62 30.63
CA SER A 708 30.30 3.58 30.56
C SER A 708 29.88 3.64 29.10
N CYS A 709 29.35 2.55 28.56
CA CYS A 709 28.92 2.46 27.17
C CYS A 709 27.40 2.48 27.07
N GLU A 710 26.82 3.55 26.54
CA GLU A 710 25.38 3.70 26.27
C GLU A 710 24.48 3.38 27.48
N MET A 711 24.97 3.73 28.68
CA MET A 711 24.22 3.62 29.94
C MET A 711 23.48 4.92 30.27
N ILE A 712 24.05 6.08 29.90
CA ILE A 712 23.56 7.40 30.33
C ILE A 712 22.13 7.70 29.84
N GLU A 713 21.73 7.04 28.76
CA GLU A 713 20.41 7.04 28.14
C GLU A 713 19.34 6.51 29.11
N HIS A 714 19.71 5.66 30.07
CA HIS A 714 18.83 5.09 31.09
C HIS A 714 18.84 5.89 32.41
N VAL A 715 19.70 6.89 32.55
CA VAL A 715 19.80 7.72 33.77
C VAL A 715 18.62 8.67 33.87
N GLY A 716 18.21 9.27 32.75
CA GLY A 716 17.16 10.29 32.73
C GLY A 716 17.69 11.70 33.01
N HIS A 717 17.07 12.70 32.37
CA HIS A 717 17.49 14.11 32.42
C HIS A 717 17.71 14.64 33.85
N GLU A 718 16.80 14.29 34.78
CA GLU A 718 16.79 14.78 36.17
C GLU A 718 17.98 14.26 37.00
N TYR A 719 18.67 13.20 36.55
CA TYR A 719 19.70 12.51 37.33
C TYR A 719 21.11 12.58 36.71
N LEU A 720 21.27 13.32 35.62
CA LEU A 720 22.57 13.46 34.93
C LEU A 720 23.65 14.04 35.85
N ASP A 721 23.34 15.07 36.64
CA ASP A 721 24.29 15.66 37.60
C ASP A 721 24.75 14.63 38.65
N ALA A 722 23.82 13.81 39.15
CA ALA A 722 24.11 12.76 40.12
C ALA A 722 24.99 11.65 39.52
N PHE A 723 24.76 11.30 38.25
CA PHE A 723 25.58 10.33 37.52
C PHE A 723 27.04 10.78 37.38
N PHE A 724 27.29 11.99 36.90
CA PHE A 724 28.66 12.50 36.77
C PHE A 724 29.34 12.71 38.12
N THR A 725 28.58 13.16 39.14
CA THR A 725 29.10 13.27 40.51
C THR A 725 29.53 11.91 41.07
N CYS A 726 28.76 10.86 40.79
CA CYS A 726 29.09 9.48 41.17
C CYS A 726 30.33 8.97 40.42
N CYS A 727 30.42 9.21 39.11
CA CYS A 727 31.61 8.85 38.33
C CYS A 727 32.86 9.54 38.88
N GLU A 728 32.78 10.84 39.18
CA GLU A 728 33.89 11.54 39.81
C GLU A 728 34.25 10.92 41.16
N SER A 729 33.27 10.69 42.04
CA SER A 729 33.53 10.20 43.40
C SER A 729 34.18 8.81 43.43
N HIS A 730 34.00 8.00 42.39
CA HIS A 730 34.66 6.69 42.22
C HIS A 730 35.95 6.74 41.41
N LEU A 731 36.26 7.85 40.72
CA LEU A 731 37.48 7.99 39.93
C LEU A 731 38.69 8.30 40.82
N ALA A 732 39.80 7.56 40.63
CA ALA A 732 41.10 7.83 41.24
C ALA A 732 41.67 9.19 40.80
N GLN A 733 42.71 9.68 41.48
CA GLN A 733 43.28 11.02 41.23
C GLN A 733 43.81 11.16 39.79
N ASP A 734 44.52 10.14 39.30
CA ASP A 734 45.07 10.09 37.94
C ASP A 734 44.16 9.29 36.98
N GLY A 735 42.89 9.08 37.36
CA GLY A 735 41.99 8.20 36.64
C GLY A 735 41.48 8.78 35.32
N ILE A 736 41.06 7.88 34.43
CA ILE A 736 40.44 8.21 33.15
C ILE A 736 39.02 7.64 33.12
N PHE A 737 38.04 8.46 32.73
CA PHE A 737 36.66 8.03 32.52
C PHE A 737 36.30 8.14 31.04
N VAL A 738 35.88 7.03 30.42
CA VAL A 738 35.40 7.00 29.04
C VAL A 738 33.90 6.78 29.02
N LEU A 739 33.17 7.70 28.38
CA LEU A 739 31.73 7.63 28.17
C LEU A 739 31.44 7.48 26.68
N GLN A 740 30.67 6.47 26.30
CA GLN A 740 29.98 6.43 25.00
C GLN A 740 28.51 6.74 25.23
N ALA A 741 27.95 7.67 24.45
CA ALA A 741 26.58 8.12 24.62
C ALA A 741 25.93 8.52 23.29
N ILE A 742 24.73 7.99 23.07
CA ILE A 742 23.81 8.46 22.05
C ILE A 742 23.30 9.84 22.47
N THR A 743 23.32 10.78 21.54
CA THR A 743 22.95 12.17 21.79
C THR A 743 21.91 12.67 20.80
N MET A 744 21.18 13.70 21.22
CA MET A 744 20.26 14.47 20.40
C MET A 744 20.78 15.91 20.24
N PRO A 745 20.57 16.56 19.07
CA PRO A 745 20.84 17.97 18.86
C PRO A 745 20.17 18.84 19.93
N ASP A 746 20.88 19.87 20.35
CA ASP A 746 20.42 20.80 21.39
C ASP A 746 19.06 21.44 21.07
N GLU A 747 18.81 21.73 19.80
CA GLU A 747 17.55 22.31 19.31
C GLU A 747 16.33 21.43 19.58
N LEU A 748 16.50 20.10 19.58
CA LEU A 748 15.43 19.12 19.78
C LEU A 748 15.33 18.64 21.23
N TYR A 749 16.33 18.93 22.06
CA TYR A 749 16.50 18.32 23.37
C TYR A 749 15.36 18.67 24.34
N GLU A 750 14.98 19.96 24.44
CA GLU A 750 13.89 20.40 25.33
C GLU A 750 12.54 19.78 25.01
N GLU A 751 12.25 19.58 23.72
CA GLU A 751 11.02 18.95 23.27
C GLU A 751 11.06 17.45 23.55
N TYR A 752 12.19 16.81 23.22
CA TYR A 752 12.40 15.39 23.41
C TYR A 752 12.22 14.96 24.88
N ILE A 753 12.72 15.74 25.85
CA ILE A 753 12.54 15.41 27.28
C ILE A 753 11.07 15.49 27.72
N ARG A 754 10.24 16.33 27.09
CA ARG A 754 8.82 16.53 27.44
C ARG A 754 7.87 15.59 26.68
N SER A 755 8.31 15.02 25.56
CA SER A 755 7.47 14.22 24.67
C SER A 755 7.45 12.73 25.05
N PRO A 756 6.25 12.08 25.11
CA PRO A 756 6.13 10.63 25.11
C PRO A 756 6.30 10.11 23.68
N GLY A 757 7.50 9.71 23.29
CA GLY A 757 7.80 9.17 21.97
C GLY A 757 7.74 7.64 21.90
N PHE A 758 7.73 7.09 20.68
CA PHE A 758 7.72 5.64 20.41
C PHE A 758 8.72 4.86 21.27
N ILE A 759 9.98 5.31 21.33
CA ILE A 759 11.04 4.66 22.10
C ILE A 759 10.67 4.54 23.58
N LYS A 760 10.15 5.60 24.20
CA LYS A 760 9.79 5.61 25.63
C LYS A 760 8.54 4.77 25.95
N GLU A 761 7.68 4.55 24.96
CA GLU A 761 6.44 3.80 25.15
C GLU A 761 6.60 2.30 24.89
N TYR A 762 7.37 1.91 23.86
CA TYR A 762 7.46 0.53 23.40
C TYR A 762 8.79 -0.17 23.71
N ILE A 763 9.91 0.56 23.78
CA ILE A 763 11.26 -0.05 23.80
C ILE A 763 11.99 0.22 25.12
N PHE A 764 12.24 1.49 25.44
CA PHE A 764 12.99 1.92 26.63
C PHE A 764 12.16 2.86 27.52
N PRO A 765 11.28 2.31 28.37
CA PRO A 765 10.55 3.10 29.37
C PRO A 765 11.51 3.94 30.23
N GLY A 766 11.28 5.26 30.29
CA GLY A 766 12.14 6.18 31.06
C GLY A 766 13.46 6.56 30.37
N GLY A 767 13.76 6.02 29.18
CA GLY A 767 14.93 6.41 28.40
C GLY A 767 14.93 7.89 28.03
N SER A 768 16.11 8.51 28.09
CA SER A 768 16.33 9.92 27.77
C SER A 768 17.72 10.15 27.20
N LEU A 769 17.81 10.46 25.91
CA LEU A 769 19.05 10.87 25.26
C LEU A 769 19.49 12.26 25.73
N PRO A 770 20.72 12.46 26.22
CA PRO A 770 21.26 13.78 26.53
C PRO A 770 21.64 14.56 25.25
N SER A 771 21.84 15.87 25.39
CA SER A 771 22.52 16.67 24.38
C SER A 771 24.00 16.86 24.72
N LEU A 772 24.81 17.21 23.72
CA LEU A 772 26.25 17.41 23.93
C LEU A 772 26.54 18.60 24.85
N SER A 773 25.76 19.69 24.73
CA SER A 773 25.88 20.83 25.65
C SER A 773 25.56 20.41 27.09
N ARG A 774 24.56 19.53 27.28
CA ARG A 774 24.20 19.05 28.60
C ARG A 774 25.32 18.19 29.20
N ILE A 775 25.89 17.26 28.44
CA ILE A 775 27.04 16.43 28.88
C ILE A 775 28.22 17.32 29.30
N THR A 776 28.55 18.32 28.50
CA THR A 776 29.63 19.27 28.79
C THR A 776 29.35 20.05 30.07
N SER A 777 28.11 20.52 30.26
CA SER A 777 27.70 21.26 31.45
C SER A 777 27.78 20.42 32.74
N VAL A 778 27.25 19.20 32.74
CA VAL A 778 27.24 18.36 33.95
C VAL A 778 28.62 17.81 34.32
N SER A 779 29.46 17.52 33.33
CA SER A 779 30.84 17.07 33.56
C SER A 779 31.69 18.17 34.21
N ALA A 780 31.54 19.42 33.75
CA ALA A 780 32.20 20.57 34.37
C ALA A 780 31.74 20.76 35.83
N SER A 781 30.44 20.66 36.12
CA SER A 781 29.89 20.73 37.48
C SER A 781 30.42 19.63 38.40
N ALA A 782 30.76 18.46 37.84
CA ALA A 782 31.34 17.33 38.57
C ALA A 782 32.86 17.43 38.76
N ARG A 783 33.52 18.51 38.31
CA ARG A 783 34.99 18.67 38.32
C ARG A 783 35.73 17.65 37.45
N LEU A 784 35.17 17.34 36.28
CA LEU A 784 35.82 16.55 35.25
C LEU A 784 36.21 17.44 34.06
N CYS A 785 37.41 17.23 33.52
CA CYS A 785 37.92 17.88 32.31
C CYS A 785 37.71 16.96 31.12
N ILE A 786 37.24 17.50 29.98
CA ILE A 786 37.14 16.75 28.73
C ILE A 786 38.50 16.77 28.04
N GLU A 787 39.10 15.60 27.88
CA GLU A 787 40.42 15.42 27.25
C GLU A 787 40.32 15.07 25.78
N HIS A 788 39.26 14.35 25.42
CA HIS A 788 39.00 13.93 24.05
C HIS A 788 37.51 13.80 23.81
N LEU A 789 37.05 14.22 22.64
CA LEU A 789 35.66 14.12 22.22
C LEU A 789 35.66 13.73 20.75
N GLU A 790 35.05 12.58 20.45
CA GLU A 790 34.90 12.11 19.09
C GLU A 790 33.46 11.70 18.86
N ASN A 791 32.90 12.22 17.77
CA ASN A 791 31.66 11.71 17.23
C ASN A 791 31.99 10.44 16.46
N ILE A 792 31.76 9.28 17.07
CA ILE A 792 31.88 8.00 16.37
C ILE A 792 30.73 7.79 15.39
N ASN A 793 29.75 8.70 15.44
CA ASN A 793 28.68 8.74 14.47
C ASN A 793 29.18 9.00 13.05
N GLY A 794 28.58 8.22 12.16
CA GLY A 794 28.68 8.22 10.72
C GLY A 794 27.53 7.33 10.24
N ASP A 795 27.76 6.47 9.26
CA ASP A 795 26.81 5.39 8.97
C ASP A 795 26.98 4.19 9.94
N GLN A 796 27.81 4.31 10.98
CA GLN A 796 28.20 3.23 11.89
C GLN A 796 27.01 2.62 12.66
N TYR A 797 26.26 3.45 13.38
CA TYR A 797 25.08 2.99 14.12
C TYR A 797 23.96 2.59 13.15
N TYR A 798 23.84 3.30 12.01
CA TYR A 798 22.95 2.89 10.93
C TYR A 798 23.23 1.45 10.48
N LEU A 799 24.48 1.12 10.11
CA LEU A 799 24.91 -0.22 9.70
C LEU A 799 24.69 -1.27 10.81
N THR A 800 24.94 -0.90 12.07
CA THR A 800 24.68 -1.75 13.24
C THR A 800 23.19 -2.12 13.32
N LEU A 801 22.30 -1.13 13.29
CA LEU A 801 20.84 -1.34 13.37
C LEU A 801 20.29 -2.09 12.15
N ARG A 802 20.87 -1.85 10.97
CA ARG A 802 20.52 -2.59 9.75
C ARG A 802 20.94 -4.06 9.84
N SER A 803 22.12 -4.34 10.40
CA SER A 803 22.59 -5.71 10.64
C SER A 803 21.69 -6.43 11.65
N TRP A 804 21.33 -5.77 12.76
CA TRP A 804 20.39 -6.34 13.73
C TRP A 804 19.03 -6.62 13.13
N ARG A 805 18.49 -5.69 12.33
CA ARG A 805 17.22 -5.92 11.64
C ARG A 805 17.31 -7.09 10.67
N ASP A 806 18.35 -7.16 9.86
CA ASP A 806 18.49 -8.23 8.85
C ASP A 806 18.65 -9.59 9.54
N ASN A 807 19.39 -9.68 10.65
CA ASN A 807 19.48 -10.90 11.47
C ASN A 807 18.14 -11.26 12.13
N LEU A 808 17.42 -10.29 12.71
CA LEU A 808 16.09 -10.49 13.31
C LEU A 808 15.11 -11.10 12.30
N MET A 809 15.11 -10.56 11.07
CA MET A 809 14.22 -11.04 10.02
C MET A 809 14.66 -12.39 9.42
N ALA A 810 15.96 -12.68 9.39
CA ALA A 810 16.49 -13.97 8.97
C ALA A 810 16.12 -15.10 9.97
N ASN A 811 16.10 -14.79 11.27
CA ASN A 811 15.81 -15.74 12.34
C ASN A 811 14.35 -15.66 12.84
N LYS A 812 13.43 -15.14 12.00
CA LYS A 812 12.03 -14.91 12.37
C LYS A 812 11.34 -16.17 12.91
N ASP A 813 11.56 -17.31 12.26
CA ASP A 813 10.90 -18.57 12.64
C ASP A 813 11.40 -19.10 13.99
N GLU A 814 12.67 -18.88 14.31
CA GLU A 814 13.24 -19.22 15.63
C GLU A 814 12.67 -18.33 16.73
N ILE A 815 12.48 -17.02 16.45
CA ILE A 815 11.85 -16.08 17.39
C ILE A 815 10.41 -16.50 17.68
N LEU A 816 9.65 -16.93 16.66
CA LEU A 816 8.30 -17.46 16.85
C LEU A 816 8.32 -18.75 17.70
N ALA A 817 9.32 -19.62 17.51
CA ALA A 817 9.49 -20.85 18.29
C ALA A 817 9.81 -20.57 19.78
N LEU A 818 10.45 -19.44 20.10
CA LEU A 818 10.65 -18.98 21.48
C LEU A 818 9.36 -18.48 22.17
N GLY A 819 8.24 -18.39 21.44
CA GLY A 819 6.93 -17.99 21.97
C GLY A 819 6.59 -16.51 21.77
N PHE A 820 7.38 -15.76 21.02
CA PHE A 820 7.05 -14.39 20.62
C PHE A 820 6.11 -14.39 19.42
N ASP A 821 5.28 -13.36 19.28
CA ASP A 821 4.32 -13.23 18.18
C ASP A 821 4.81 -12.28 17.06
N ASP A 822 4.12 -12.28 15.92
CA ASP A 822 4.42 -11.36 14.82
C ASP A 822 4.33 -9.89 15.22
N LYS A 823 3.49 -9.56 16.22
CA LYS A 823 3.35 -8.19 16.72
C LYS A 823 4.63 -7.74 17.40
N PHE A 824 5.22 -8.59 18.25
CA PHE A 824 6.50 -8.36 18.89
C PHE A 824 7.61 -8.15 17.85
N ILE A 825 7.68 -9.00 16.83
CA ILE A 825 8.68 -8.86 15.74
C ILE A 825 8.52 -7.51 15.02
N ARG A 826 7.29 -7.08 14.72
CA ARG A 826 7.03 -5.78 14.09
C ARG A 826 7.41 -4.58 14.98
N VAL A 827 7.27 -4.70 16.30
CA VAL A 827 7.75 -3.67 17.26
C VAL A 827 9.27 -3.50 17.12
N TRP A 828 10.01 -4.61 17.12
CA TRP A 828 11.47 -4.60 17.03
C TRP A 828 11.98 -4.15 15.66
N GLU A 829 11.35 -4.60 14.57
CA GLU A 829 11.66 -4.12 13.23
C GLU A 829 11.43 -2.61 13.09
N TYR A 830 10.27 -2.11 13.56
CA TYR A 830 9.97 -0.69 13.56
C TYR A 830 11.01 0.10 14.35
N TYR A 831 11.38 -0.40 15.54
CA TYR A 831 12.41 0.20 16.38
C TYR A 831 13.77 0.32 15.68
N PHE A 832 14.29 -0.77 15.11
CA PHE A 832 15.57 -0.74 14.43
C PHE A 832 15.57 0.22 13.24
N ILE A 833 14.51 0.22 12.43
CA ILE A 833 14.40 1.08 11.26
C ILE A 833 14.20 2.56 11.66
N TYR A 834 13.42 2.82 12.70
CA TYR A 834 13.18 4.17 13.24
C TYR A 834 14.49 4.79 13.74
N CYS A 835 15.27 4.07 14.54
CA CYS A 835 16.57 4.54 15.01
C CYS A 835 17.58 4.66 13.85
N ALA A 836 17.58 3.71 12.91
CA ALA A 836 18.47 3.73 11.75
C ALA A 836 18.24 5.00 10.89
N ALA A 837 16.98 5.42 10.71
CA ALA A 837 16.64 6.67 10.03
C ALA A 837 17.20 7.91 10.76
N GLY A 838 17.13 7.92 12.10
CA GLY A 838 17.66 9.02 12.92
C GLY A 838 19.18 9.17 12.82
N PHE A 839 19.92 8.05 12.84
CA PHE A 839 21.38 8.08 12.67
C PHE A 839 21.80 8.41 11.23
N ARG A 840 21.13 7.80 10.23
CA ARG A 840 21.43 8.06 8.80
C ARG A 840 21.25 9.52 8.40
N THR A 841 20.28 10.20 8.99
CA THR A 841 20.02 11.63 8.77
C THR A 841 20.82 12.53 9.70
N ARG A 842 21.65 11.96 10.59
CA ARG A 842 22.46 12.67 11.60
C ARG A 842 21.64 13.52 12.58
N ILE A 843 20.35 13.22 12.71
CA ILE A 843 19.51 13.75 13.80
C ILE A 843 19.94 13.13 15.13
N LEU A 844 20.42 11.89 15.14
CA LEU A 844 21.04 11.29 16.31
C LEU A 844 22.55 11.29 16.15
N GLY A 845 23.25 11.55 17.25
CA GLY A 845 24.70 11.45 17.38
C GLY A 845 25.09 10.30 18.29
N ASP A 846 26.34 9.88 18.23
CA ASP A 846 26.93 8.93 19.17
C ASP A 846 28.38 9.33 19.42
N TYR A 847 28.68 9.72 20.66
CA TYR A 847 29.94 10.33 21.03
C TYR A 847 30.69 9.46 22.03
N GLN A 848 31.99 9.30 21.80
CA GLN A 848 32.94 8.83 22.81
C GLN A 848 33.69 10.02 23.40
N VAL A 849 33.47 10.25 24.69
CA VAL A 849 34.06 11.36 25.46
C VAL A 849 34.99 10.79 26.54
N VAL A 850 36.20 11.33 26.60
CA VAL A 850 37.21 10.96 27.59
C VAL A 850 37.35 12.09 28.59
N PHE A 851 37.25 11.75 29.87
CA PHE A 851 37.31 12.67 30.98
C PHE A 851 38.48 12.36 31.91
N SER A 852 39.01 13.40 32.54
CA SER A 852 40.01 13.31 33.60
C SER A 852 39.70 14.25 34.77
N ARG A 853 40.47 14.15 35.86
CA ARG A 853 40.45 15.16 36.93
C ARG A 853 41.40 16.33 36.60
N PRO A 854 41.07 17.56 37.03
CA PRO A 854 41.97 18.69 36.93
C PRO A 854 43.35 18.37 37.51
N GLY A 855 44.41 18.64 36.74
CA GLY A 855 45.79 18.40 37.16
C GLY A 855 46.27 16.95 37.01
N ASN A 856 45.61 16.12 36.20
CA ASN A 856 46.10 14.79 35.87
C ASN A 856 47.35 14.86 34.97
N ASN A 857 48.52 14.96 35.60
CA ASN A 857 49.81 15.12 34.91
C ASN A 857 50.26 13.88 34.13
N LYS A 858 49.61 12.71 34.33
CA LYS A 858 49.92 11.48 33.58
C LYS A 858 49.33 11.46 32.16
N LEU A 859 48.49 12.44 31.82
CA LEU A 859 48.00 12.61 30.46
C LEU A 859 48.97 13.40 29.57
N ALA A 860 49.96 14.08 30.14
CA ALA A 860 51.01 14.76 29.39
C ALA A 860 52.11 13.76 29.02
N LEU A 861 52.46 13.74 27.73
CA LEU A 861 53.42 12.86 27.03
C LEU A 861 52.78 11.58 26.45
N ASP A 862 52.08 11.73 25.33
CA ASP A 862 52.23 10.88 24.12
C ASP A 862 51.44 11.49 22.94
#